data_AF-A0A951KFB2-F1
#
_entry.id   AF-A0A951KFB2-F1
#
_cell.length_a   1.000
_cell.length_b   1.000
_cell.length_c   1.000
_cell.angle_alpha   90.00
_cell.angle_beta   90.00
_cell.angle_gamma   90.00
#
_symmetry.space_group_name_H-M   'P 1'
#
loop_
_entity.id
_entity.type
_entity.pdbx_description
1 polymer ?
#
loop_
_entity_poly.entity_id
_entity_poly.type
_entity_poly.pdbx_seq_one_letter_code
_entity_poly.pdbx_strand_id
1 'polypeptide(L)'
;MTALQELNAYLARLEARLRLVAASRGAAVVAGFALVLTAVLVWIGNRYQFAAGVVMPLRILLYAALAAAISFALALPLYRLSRWRVTRMVEEAVPELQQRLMTVADRPDEANPFTEIVAEDALRIAREHNTKPLASTQSMLLSAGAAAVAAALLVWMIAAGPGYWGYGASLLWTGSANMGRRPLYDISVSPGDKTVRRKSDQMITAQLFGFSARQVILHARYGGAAKWEQTPMQAQRSGNGYQFLFAGLADPVEYYVQADAAQSKHFTLGVKDLPGVERVRVALHFPSALKLPEVVQDPGGDIRAVQGTQADVSVLTDKPLEHGFLALENGNKVPLERGQGNWLSARLAVSKDGAYHVAALDDGESIRLSDDYFIEAKKDEPPSVRILRPGRDPHVSPIEEVPVTVDASDDFGVEGLELRYSVNGGPEQVVPLLKSKGAKEAQGGTTLYFENLKVQPGDLVSFYATARDANTTSRTDMMFAQAEPFDFKFSQSQQAGGMGMGGGGQDDNNISERQKQIIAATWNETRDADPNPATLKEHARFLSDLESKLGEQARALAERMANRDLSSTNAQFEEFSRLMTQASSQMGEAVGELKPGKWRDALPPEQKALQSLLRADALFRDIQVAFGSMNGGGMGSGAQRDLARMFDLELDTSKNQYETGQSASAASDQQKAIDDAFERLQTLARRQQELAAQSSQQQPLEQRWQEEQLRREAEELRRQMQQLAQNSQSNSSNDQQSSSSQDGQQSASSGSMQGSRQGTRAQNGAKQDEQSRQMASAIRQAANALQRAEEEMRKAVSEHDRTAEQRAESQLADAQNALNSMLHQQAGSSIGEMSQRARQLAEEQRELASRRKLMYSAPMRGGRDGKEMSSSMGAGNPDSGAMPEMDDPNSPRWPYSYRRRLWQPLPAPRLATEQEKALAAEKERLAQQLEQLERQMRQQEENMAANQPGAASKLRKALSEAEQKELALRMQKDAEWIRQGYGNRNLEMEDSVTAGVEQLSRDLRDTEQALNSGAANGPNTQTDKAVQALSQVRNLREALEREQERDEGQPARGLGASRDGRPAVGRQDVREAIDELSGLRGELSPQDRELFGTINGTLGFLYNLSRADQSLLDGRIGRDAVASLERLEAELNRRVTQQQIRGARSGSVESAPEKYRDAVAEYFRKLSQ
;
A
#
# COMPACT_ATOMS: atom_id res chain seq x y z
N MET A 1 1.41 81.81 -49.71
CA MET A 1 0.27 80.88 -49.82
C MET A 1 -0.96 81.73 -49.97
N THR A 2 -1.82 81.44 -50.93
CA THR A 2 -3.13 82.11 -51.06
C THR A 2 -4.05 81.69 -49.92
N ALA A 3 -4.99 82.55 -49.51
CA ALA A 3 -5.98 82.25 -48.49
C ALA A 3 -6.81 81.00 -48.87
N LEU A 4 -7.08 80.82 -50.18
CA LEU A 4 -7.72 79.62 -50.73
C LEU A 4 -6.88 78.35 -50.50
N GLN A 5 -5.55 78.41 -50.69
CA GLN A 5 -4.65 77.28 -50.41
C GLN A 5 -4.62 76.94 -48.91
N GLU A 6 -4.60 77.93 -48.02
CA GLU A 6 -4.63 77.70 -46.58
C GLU A 6 -5.97 77.11 -46.11
N LEU A 7 -7.09 77.54 -46.70
CA LEU A 7 -8.43 77.03 -46.39
C LEU A 7 -8.61 75.59 -46.89
N ASN A 8 -8.13 75.28 -48.09
CA ASN A 8 -8.13 73.92 -48.62
C ASN A 8 -7.24 72.99 -47.79
N ALA A 9 -6.08 73.47 -47.33
CA ALA A 9 -5.22 72.71 -46.42
C ALA A 9 -5.90 72.46 -45.06
N TYR A 10 -6.66 73.43 -44.54
CA TYR A 10 -7.45 73.29 -43.32
C TYR A 10 -8.57 72.26 -43.48
N LEU A 11 -9.36 72.33 -44.56
CA LEU A 11 -10.42 71.37 -44.88
C LEU A 11 -9.86 69.96 -45.10
N ALA A 12 -8.72 69.81 -45.79
CA ALA A 12 -8.07 68.52 -45.98
C ALA A 12 -7.61 67.89 -44.65
N ARG A 13 -7.08 68.71 -43.71
CA ARG A 13 -6.71 68.24 -42.37
C ARG A 13 -7.92 67.83 -41.54
N LEU A 14 -9.04 68.55 -41.66
CA LEU A 14 -10.28 68.22 -40.96
C LEU A 14 -10.95 66.97 -41.53
N GLU A 15 -10.99 66.84 -42.86
CA GLU A 15 -11.46 65.65 -43.57
C GLU A 15 -10.65 64.41 -43.16
N ALA A 16 -9.32 64.53 -43.14
CA ALA A 16 -8.44 63.46 -42.67
C ALA A 16 -8.75 63.06 -41.21
N ARG A 17 -8.98 64.04 -40.32
CA ARG A 17 -9.35 63.75 -38.92
C ARG A 17 -10.71 63.09 -38.80
N LEU A 18 -11.74 63.56 -39.50
CA LEU A 18 -13.08 62.95 -39.46
C LEU A 18 -13.07 61.54 -40.03
N ARG A 19 -12.31 61.28 -41.10
CA ARG A 19 -12.08 59.93 -41.63
C ARG A 19 -11.37 59.05 -40.61
N LEU A 20 -10.40 59.56 -39.86
CA LEU A 20 -9.74 58.82 -38.77
C LEU A 20 -10.69 58.51 -37.60
N VAL A 21 -11.60 59.42 -37.23
CA VAL A 21 -12.62 59.16 -36.20
C VAL A 21 -13.63 58.12 -36.66
N ALA A 22 -14.11 58.23 -37.90
CA ALA A 22 -15.01 57.23 -38.48
C ALA A 22 -14.34 55.86 -38.61
N ALA A 23 -13.06 55.83 -39.03
CA ALA A 23 -12.28 54.61 -39.14
C ALA A 23 -12.04 53.94 -37.77
N SER A 24 -11.67 54.71 -36.74
CA SER A 24 -11.46 54.18 -35.38
C SER A 24 -12.73 53.65 -34.74
N ARG A 25 -13.88 54.32 -34.91
CA ARG A 25 -15.19 53.82 -34.47
C ARG A 25 -15.61 52.57 -35.23
N GLY A 26 -15.46 52.57 -36.56
CA GLY A 26 -15.75 51.41 -37.39
C GLY A 26 -14.89 50.20 -37.02
N ALA A 27 -13.58 50.41 -36.82
CA ALA A 27 -12.65 49.37 -36.38
C ALA A 27 -13.02 48.81 -35.00
N ALA A 28 -13.45 49.65 -34.05
CA ALA A 28 -13.91 49.20 -32.73
C ALA A 28 -15.15 48.30 -32.82
N VAL A 29 -16.14 48.69 -33.62
CA VAL A 29 -17.36 47.90 -33.84
C VAL A 29 -17.04 46.57 -34.53
N VAL A 30 -16.20 46.58 -35.56
CA VAL A 30 -15.80 45.35 -36.27
C VAL A 30 -15.01 44.41 -35.36
N ALA A 31 -14.03 44.92 -34.60
CA ALA A 31 -13.22 44.11 -33.69
C ALA A 31 -14.06 43.52 -32.55
N GLY A 32 -14.95 44.32 -31.95
CA GLY A 32 -15.89 43.85 -30.92
C GLY A 32 -16.85 42.81 -31.46
N PHE A 33 -17.41 43.03 -32.66
CA PHE A 33 -18.30 42.06 -33.32
C PHE A 33 -17.57 40.75 -33.65
N ALA A 34 -16.34 40.82 -34.18
CA ALA A 34 -15.53 39.65 -34.47
C ALA A 34 -15.27 38.79 -33.23
N LEU A 35 -14.95 39.43 -32.09
CA LEU A 35 -14.72 38.75 -30.82
C LEU A 35 -15.99 38.06 -30.30
N VAL A 36 -17.12 38.78 -30.24
CA VAL A 36 -18.40 38.23 -29.76
C VAL A 36 -18.89 37.11 -30.68
N LEU A 37 -18.83 37.31 -31.99
CA LEU A 37 -19.24 36.31 -32.97
C LEU A 37 -18.37 35.05 -32.86
N THR A 38 -17.04 35.20 -32.74
CA THR A 38 -16.14 34.05 -32.55
C THR A 38 -16.51 33.31 -31.26
N ALA A 39 -16.77 34.00 -30.15
CA ALA A 39 -17.18 33.35 -28.92
C ALA A 39 -18.50 32.56 -29.06
N VAL A 40 -19.51 33.15 -29.72
CA VAL A 40 -20.79 32.46 -29.96
C VAL A 40 -20.60 31.23 -30.85
N LEU A 41 -19.83 31.33 -31.93
CA LEU A 41 -19.59 30.21 -32.84
C LEU A 41 -18.76 29.10 -32.20
N VAL A 42 -17.81 29.43 -31.32
CA VAL A 42 -17.06 28.44 -30.54
C VAL A 42 -17.95 27.72 -29.53
N TRP A 43 -18.86 28.44 -28.88
CA TRP A 43 -19.85 27.83 -27.98
C TRP A 43 -20.78 26.86 -28.73
N ILE A 44 -21.25 27.24 -29.92
CA ILE A 44 -22.03 26.36 -30.80
C ILE A 44 -21.20 25.16 -31.25
N GLY A 45 -19.95 25.38 -31.70
CA GLY A 45 -19.05 24.33 -32.14
C GLY A 45 -18.76 23.28 -31.07
N ASN A 46 -18.57 23.73 -29.82
CA ASN A 46 -18.35 22.83 -28.68
C ASN A 46 -19.57 21.92 -28.41
N ARG A 47 -20.80 22.42 -28.60
CA ARG A 47 -22.03 21.61 -28.42
C ARG A 47 -22.10 20.42 -29.39
N TYR A 48 -21.44 20.55 -30.54
CA TYR A 48 -21.33 19.53 -31.59
C TYR A 48 -19.92 18.93 -31.69
N GLN A 49 -19.11 19.04 -30.64
CA GLN A 49 -17.75 18.45 -30.55
C GLN A 49 -16.82 18.86 -31.71
N PHE A 50 -17.07 20.01 -32.34
CA PHE A 50 -16.34 20.48 -33.52
C PHE A 50 -16.29 19.48 -34.68
N ALA A 51 -17.38 18.73 -34.90
CA ALA A 51 -17.50 17.82 -36.03
C ALA A 51 -17.19 18.52 -37.37
N ALA A 52 -16.45 17.85 -38.27
CA ALA A 52 -15.98 18.43 -39.53
C ALA A 52 -17.13 19.00 -40.39
N GLY A 53 -18.30 18.37 -40.37
CA GLY A 53 -19.50 18.83 -41.06
C GLY A 53 -20.11 20.13 -40.52
N VAL A 54 -19.82 20.49 -39.27
CA VAL A 54 -20.35 21.70 -38.60
C VAL A 54 -19.33 22.85 -38.65
N VAL A 55 -18.03 22.53 -38.63
CA VAL A 55 -16.97 23.56 -38.63
C VAL A 55 -16.97 24.38 -39.92
N MET A 56 -17.08 23.74 -41.10
CA MET A 56 -17.11 24.45 -42.38
C MET A 56 -18.23 25.50 -42.51
N PRO A 57 -19.51 25.19 -42.23
CA PRO A 57 -20.57 26.20 -42.30
C PRO A 57 -20.40 27.31 -41.27
N LEU A 58 -19.90 27.03 -40.06
CA LEU A 58 -19.60 28.06 -39.06
C LEU A 58 -18.50 29.02 -39.54
N ARG A 59 -17.49 28.53 -40.27
CA ARG A 59 -16.45 29.39 -40.89
C ARG A 59 -17.02 30.28 -41.98
N ILE A 60 -17.86 29.74 -42.86
CA ILE A 60 -18.51 30.52 -43.92
C ILE A 60 -19.36 31.63 -43.29
N LEU A 61 -20.13 31.31 -42.25
CA LEU A 61 -20.93 32.29 -41.50
C LEU A 61 -20.05 33.36 -40.84
N LEU A 62 -18.94 32.96 -40.19
CA LEU A 62 -17.99 33.89 -39.57
C LEU A 62 -17.48 34.93 -40.58
N TYR A 63 -16.93 34.47 -41.72
CA TYR A 63 -16.36 35.38 -42.71
C TYR A 63 -17.43 36.22 -43.42
N ALA A 64 -18.61 35.66 -43.69
CA ALA A 64 -19.71 36.41 -44.31
C ALA A 64 -20.23 37.52 -43.39
N ALA A 65 -20.42 37.22 -42.10
CA ALA A 65 -20.85 38.21 -41.11
C ALA A 65 -19.79 39.28 -40.86
N LEU A 66 -18.51 38.90 -40.87
CA LEU A 66 -17.40 39.84 -40.72
C LEU A 66 -17.26 40.76 -41.95
N ALA A 67 -17.44 40.23 -43.17
CA ALA A 67 -17.48 41.02 -44.39
C ALA A 67 -18.62 42.04 -44.35
N ALA A 68 -19.83 41.63 -43.94
CA ALA A 68 -20.95 42.53 -43.76
C ALA A 68 -20.66 43.62 -42.70
N ALA A 69 -20.08 43.25 -41.56
CA ALA A 69 -19.69 44.21 -40.52
C ALA A 69 -18.67 45.24 -41.03
N ILE A 70 -17.65 44.80 -41.79
CA ILE A 70 -16.68 45.70 -42.41
C ILE A 70 -17.37 46.63 -43.42
N SER A 71 -18.26 46.11 -44.26
CA SER A 71 -18.98 46.92 -45.25
C SER A 71 -19.84 48.00 -44.60
N PHE A 72 -20.63 47.67 -43.57
CA PHE A 72 -21.57 48.61 -42.94
C PHE A 72 -20.93 49.53 -41.91
N ALA A 73 -20.01 49.03 -41.08
CA ALA A 73 -19.45 49.80 -39.97
C ALA A 73 -18.17 50.58 -40.35
N LEU A 74 -17.46 50.18 -41.41
CA LEU A 74 -16.20 50.81 -41.82
C LEU A 74 -16.27 51.37 -43.24
N ALA A 75 -16.57 50.56 -44.26
CA ALA A 75 -16.47 50.98 -45.66
C ALA A 75 -17.55 52.02 -46.06
N LEU A 76 -18.82 51.78 -45.72
CA LEU A 76 -19.93 52.67 -46.04
C LEU A 76 -19.83 54.07 -45.38
N PRO A 77 -19.52 54.22 -44.07
CA PRO A 77 -19.37 55.54 -43.47
C PRO A 77 -18.15 56.29 -44.01
N LEU A 78 -17.05 55.60 -44.31
CA LEU A 78 -15.87 56.21 -44.95
C LEU A 78 -16.17 56.67 -46.38
N TYR A 79 -16.88 55.86 -47.17
CA TYR A 79 -17.29 56.23 -48.53
C TYR A 79 -18.29 57.40 -48.52
N ARG A 80 -19.15 57.48 -47.50
CA ARG A 80 -20.09 58.58 -47.31
C ARG A 80 -19.43 59.89 -46.86
N LEU A 81 -18.19 59.91 -46.39
CA LEU A 81 -17.48 61.14 -46.00
C LEU A 81 -16.85 61.81 -47.23
N SER A 82 -17.67 62.51 -48.03
CA SER A 82 -17.21 63.34 -49.14
C SER A 82 -16.93 64.78 -48.68
N ARG A 83 -16.06 65.50 -49.41
CA ARG A 83 -15.73 66.92 -49.14
C ARG A 83 -16.96 67.79 -48.92
N TRP A 84 -17.98 67.63 -49.75
CA TRP A 84 -19.26 68.33 -49.62
C TRP A 84 -19.94 68.11 -48.26
N ARG A 85 -19.97 66.86 -47.78
CA ARG A 85 -20.58 66.52 -46.48
C ARG A 85 -19.74 67.04 -45.31
N VAL A 86 -18.42 67.04 -45.43
CA VAL A 86 -17.50 67.63 -44.43
C VAL A 86 -17.71 69.15 -44.36
N THR A 87 -17.79 69.84 -45.50
CA THR A 87 -18.07 71.28 -45.55
C THR A 87 -19.41 71.62 -44.93
N ARG A 88 -20.45 70.84 -45.23
CA ARG A 88 -21.78 71.00 -44.62
C ARG A 88 -21.77 70.77 -43.11
N MET A 89 -21.07 69.75 -42.61
CA MET A 89 -20.93 69.48 -41.18
C MET A 89 -20.23 70.63 -40.43
N VAL A 90 -19.28 71.30 -41.08
CA VAL A 90 -18.57 72.46 -40.51
C VAL A 90 -19.47 73.69 -40.46
N GLU A 91 -20.25 73.93 -41.50
CA GLU A 91 -21.20 75.05 -41.51
C GLU A 91 -22.39 74.86 -40.57
N GLU A 92 -22.91 73.63 -40.42
CA GLU A 92 -23.94 73.32 -39.42
C GLU A 92 -23.42 73.54 -37.98
N ALA A 93 -22.12 73.35 -37.76
CA ALA A 93 -21.49 73.52 -36.46
C ALA A 93 -21.02 74.96 -36.16
N VAL A 94 -20.77 75.76 -37.21
CA VAL A 94 -20.42 77.18 -37.11
C VAL A 94 -21.37 77.99 -38.01
N PRO A 95 -22.57 78.34 -37.49
CA PRO A 95 -23.60 79.05 -38.26
C PRO A 95 -23.14 80.41 -38.81
N GLU A 96 -22.12 81.01 -38.20
CA GLU A 96 -21.52 82.29 -38.60
C GLU A 96 -20.82 82.23 -39.97
N LEU A 97 -20.51 81.04 -40.48
CA LEU A 97 -19.94 80.87 -41.82
C LEU A 97 -20.91 81.23 -42.95
N GLN A 98 -22.23 81.29 -42.70
CA GLN A 98 -23.25 81.79 -43.64
C GLN A 98 -23.08 81.30 -45.09
N GLN A 99 -22.84 80.00 -45.33
CA GLN A 99 -22.64 79.40 -46.66
C GLN A 99 -21.37 79.84 -47.42
N ARG A 100 -20.48 80.60 -46.79
CA ARG A 100 -19.23 81.07 -47.40
C ARG A 100 -18.25 79.92 -47.65
N LEU A 101 -18.18 78.95 -46.74
CA LEU A 101 -17.29 77.79 -46.87
C LEU A 101 -17.81 76.81 -47.94
N MET A 102 -19.13 76.63 -48.01
CA MET A 102 -19.81 75.84 -49.04
C MET A 102 -19.62 76.44 -50.44
N THR A 103 -19.73 77.76 -50.55
CA THR A 103 -19.56 78.48 -51.83
C THR A 103 -18.15 78.36 -52.38
N VAL A 104 -17.12 78.49 -51.52
CA VAL A 104 -15.70 78.35 -51.92
C VAL A 104 -15.35 76.90 -52.27
N ALA A 105 -15.95 75.92 -51.58
CA ALA A 105 -15.71 74.50 -51.84
C ALA A 105 -16.35 73.99 -53.15
N ASP A 106 -17.53 74.50 -53.52
CA ASP A 106 -18.27 74.06 -54.72
C ASP A 106 -17.76 74.70 -56.03
N ARG A 107 -17.14 75.89 -55.98
CA ARG A 107 -16.57 76.59 -57.16
C ARG A 107 -15.20 77.23 -56.88
N PRO A 108 -14.12 76.43 -56.79
CA PRO A 108 -12.77 76.96 -56.66
C PRO A 108 -12.29 77.51 -58.01
N ASP A 109 -12.54 78.79 -58.26
CA ASP A 109 -11.97 79.49 -59.42
C ASP A 109 -10.80 80.36 -58.98
N GLU A 110 -9.57 79.93 -59.30
CA GLU A 110 -8.33 80.65 -58.98
C GLU A 110 -8.16 81.94 -59.81
N ALA A 111 -8.89 82.08 -60.92
CA ALA A 111 -8.85 83.27 -61.76
C ALA A 111 -9.79 84.39 -61.27
N ASN A 112 -10.67 84.10 -60.31
CA ASN A 112 -11.66 85.04 -59.79
C ASN A 112 -11.16 85.70 -58.48
N PRO A 113 -10.86 87.01 -58.46
CA PRO A 113 -10.35 87.67 -57.24
C PRO A 113 -11.35 87.68 -56.07
N PHE A 114 -12.66 87.45 -56.30
CA PHE A 114 -13.66 87.37 -55.24
C PHE A 114 -13.61 86.06 -54.45
N THR A 115 -13.14 84.95 -55.04
CA THR A 115 -13.02 83.66 -54.32
C THR A 115 -11.95 83.73 -53.24
N GLU A 116 -10.87 84.48 -53.49
CA GLU A 116 -9.78 84.69 -52.54
C GLU A 116 -10.25 85.52 -51.32
N ILE A 117 -11.06 86.57 -51.53
CA ILE A 117 -11.61 87.41 -50.45
C ILE A 117 -12.59 86.61 -49.59
N VAL A 118 -13.48 85.83 -50.22
CA VAL A 118 -14.43 84.98 -49.48
C VAL A 118 -13.70 83.84 -48.76
N ALA A 119 -12.62 83.30 -49.34
CA ALA A 119 -11.78 82.31 -48.69
C ALA A 119 -11.02 82.88 -47.49
N GLU A 120 -10.49 84.10 -47.57
CA GLU A 120 -9.82 84.78 -46.47
C GLU A 120 -10.78 85.06 -45.30
N ASP A 121 -11.99 85.50 -45.60
CA ASP A 121 -13.01 85.78 -44.59
C ASP A 121 -13.55 84.49 -43.94
N ALA A 122 -13.78 83.43 -44.75
CA ALA A 122 -14.15 82.10 -44.23
C ALA A 122 -13.03 81.48 -43.38
N LEU A 123 -11.76 81.69 -43.75
CA LEU A 123 -10.59 81.22 -43.00
C LEU A 123 -10.45 81.96 -41.66
N ARG A 124 -10.71 83.26 -41.63
CA ARG A 124 -10.72 84.06 -40.38
C ARG A 124 -11.77 83.56 -39.41
N ILE A 125 -13.02 83.42 -39.86
CA ILE A 125 -14.14 82.92 -39.04
C ILE A 125 -13.86 81.48 -38.56
N ALA A 126 -13.30 80.61 -39.43
CA ALA A 126 -12.93 79.23 -39.10
C ALA A 126 -11.72 79.10 -38.15
N ARG A 127 -10.90 80.15 -38.01
CA ARG A 127 -9.79 80.22 -37.03
C ARG A 127 -10.25 80.77 -35.68
N GLU A 128 -11.17 81.73 -35.68
CA GLU A 128 -11.77 82.29 -34.47
C GLU A 128 -12.67 81.26 -33.75
N HIS A 129 -13.42 80.47 -34.52
CA HIS A 129 -14.23 79.39 -33.99
C HIS A 129 -13.45 78.06 -34.00
N ASN A 130 -12.99 77.65 -32.83
CA ASN A 130 -12.18 76.44 -32.67
C ASN A 130 -13.01 75.18 -33.00
N THR A 131 -12.92 74.66 -34.23
CA THR A 131 -13.64 73.45 -34.71
C THR A 131 -13.17 72.13 -34.09
N LYS A 132 -12.31 72.20 -33.06
CA LYS A 132 -11.81 71.04 -32.29
C LYS A 132 -12.90 70.10 -31.72
N PRO A 133 -14.12 70.52 -31.32
CA PRO A 133 -15.10 69.58 -30.77
C PRO A 133 -15.77 68.66 -31.81
N LEU A 134 -15.65 68.94 -33.12
CA LEU A 134 -16.24 68.11 -34.18
C LEU A 134 -15.52 66.76 -34.37
N ALA A 135 -14.25 66.68 -33.97
CA ALA A 135 -13.43 65.47 -34.04
C ALA A 135 -12.59 65.32 -32.76
N SER A 136 -13.25 65.05 -31.62
CA SER A 136 -12.59 64.89 -30.33
C SER A 136 -11.54 63.77 -30.36
N THR A 137 -10.28 64.13 -30.13
CA THR A 137 -9.14 63.21 -30.03
C THR A 137 -9.36 62.15 -28.94
N GLN A 138 -10.06 62.48 -27.86
CA GLN A 138 -10.38 61.51 -26.80
C GLN A 138 -11.29 60.39 -27.30
N SER A 139 -12.30 60.72 -28.12
CA SER A 139 -13.20 59.70 -28.68
C SER A 139 -12.52 58.80 -29.71
N MET A 140 -11.55 59.35 -30.45
CA MET A 140 -10.70 58.60 -31.38
C MET A 140 -9.77 57.65 -30.61
N LEU A 141 -9.10 58.14 -29.57
CA LEU A 141 -8.20 57.31 -28.74
C LEU A 141 -8.96 56.23 -27.98
N LEU A 142 -10.15 56.52 -27.46
CA LEU A 142 -10.96 55.56 -26.71
C LEU A 142 -11.51 54.46 -27.62
N SER A 143 -11.99 54.81 -28.82
CA SER A 143 -12.44 53.81 -29.80
C SER A 143 -11.28 53.01 -30.41
N ALA A 144 -10.15 53.65 -30.72
CA ALA A 144 -8.94 52.95 -31.15
C ALA A 144 -8.41 52.01 -30.06
N GLY A 145 -8.44 52.44 -28.79
CA GLY A 145 -8.08 51.60 -27.63
C GLY A 145 -9.01 50.41 -27.46
N ALA A 146 -10.33 50.61 -27.58
CA ALA A 146 -11.31 49.53 -27.54
C ALA A 146 -11.11 48.51 -28.69
N ALA A 147 -10.82 48.99 -29.90
CA ALA A 147 -10.49 48.14 -31.04
C ALA A 147 -9.22 47.31 -30.79
N ALA A 148 -8.17 47.94 -30.25
CA ALA A 148 -6.91 47.27 -29.92
C ALA A 148 -7.09 46.20 -28.83
N VAL A 149 -7.87 46.48 -27.77
CA VAL A 149 -8.17 45.52 -26.70
C VAL A 149 -8.99 44.34 -27.25
N ALA A 150 -10.03 44.60 -28.04
CA ALA A 150 -10.84 43.54 -28.63
C ALA A 150 -10.03 42.65 -29.60
N ALA A 151 -9.16 43.25 -30.41
CA ALA A 151 -8.26 42.53 -31.30
C ALA A 151 -7.22 41.71 -30.50
N ALA A 152 -6.63 42.28 -29.44
CA ALA A 152 -5.68 41.58 -28.59
C ALA A 152 -6.32 40.38 -27.87
N LEU A 153 -7.55 40.53 -27.36
CA LEU A 153 -8.30 39.44 -26.75
C LEU A 153 -8.64 38.34 -27.76
N LEU A 154 -9.00 38.70 -29.00
CA LEU A 154 -9.28 37.75 -30.07
C LEU A 154 -8.01 36.97 -30.45
N VAL A 155 -6.88 37.67 -30.62
CA VAL A 155 -5.58 37.04 -30.91
C VAL A 155 -5.15 36.13 -29.76
N TRP A 156 -5.30 36.59 -28.51
CA TRP A 156 -5.03 35.77 -27.33
C TRP A 156 -5.91 34.52 -27.29
N MET A 157 -7.20 34.64 -27.62
CA MET A 157 -8.11 33.49 -27.69
C MET A 157 -7.68 32.49 -28.76
N ILE A 158 -7.24 32.94 -29.95
CA ILE A 158 -6.77 32.08 -31.04
C ILE A 158 -5.43 31.39 -30.70
N ALA A 159 -4.47 32.14 -30.17
CA ALA A 159 -3.11 31.64 -29.96
C ALA A 159 -2.94 30.86 -28.65
N ALA A 160 -3.57 31.34 -27.57
CA ALA A 160 -3.29 30.91 -26.20
C ALA A 160 -4.54 30.63 -25.36
N GLY A 161 -5.74 30.66 -25.96
CA GLY A 161 -6.99 30.39 -25.23
C GLY A 161 -6.99 28.99 -24.57
N PRO A 162 -7.44 28.86 -23.31
CA PRO A 162 -7.52 27.58 -22.62
C PRO A 162 -8.71 26.73 -23.11
N GLY A 163 -8.55 25.40 -23.08
CA GLY A 163 -9.61 24.44 -23.35
C GLY A 163 -10.25 24.57 -24.75
N TYR A 164 -11.57 24.38 -24.82
CA TYR A 164 -12.32 24.45 -26.07
C TYR A 164 -12.39 25.86 -26.67
N TRP A 165 -12.17 26.91 -25.86
CA TRP A 165 -12.17 28.30 -26.34
C TRP A 165 -11.03 28.55 -27.31
N GLY A 166 -9.81 28.14 -26.97
CA GLY A 166 -8.66 28.28 -27.86
C GLY A 166 -8.63 27.27 -29.00
N TYR A 167 -9.03 26.02 -28.73
CA TYR A 167 -9.15 25.00 -29.78
C TYR A 167 -10.17 25.41 -30.85
N GLY A 168 -11.37 25.85 -30.44
CA GLY A 168 -12.42 26.28 -31.38
C GLY A 168 -12.09 27.58 -32.12
N ALA A 169 -11.53 28.57 -31.43
CA ALA A 169 -11.18 29.86 -32.05
C ALA A 169 -10.09 29.69 -33.12
N SER A 170 -9.04 28.92 -32.81
CA SER A 170 -8.01 28.58 -33.81
C SER A 170 -8.61 27.80 -34.98
N LEU A 171 -9.40 26.76 -34.72
CA LEU A 171 -10.02 25.96 -35.79
C LEU A 171 -10.91 26.78 -36.73
N LEU A 172 -11.68 27.75 -36.22
CA LEU A 172 -12.52 28.62 -37.05
C LEU A 172 -11.71 29.60 -37.92
N TRP A 173 -10.67 30.21 -37.35
CA TRP A 173 -9.88 31.26 -38.03
C TRP A 173 -8.77 30.72 -38.93
N THR A 174 -8.08 29.64 -38.53
CA THR A 174 -6.92 29.09 -39.26
C THR A 174 -7.27 27.83 -40.06
N GLY A 175 -8.35 27.12 -39.70
CA GLY A 175 -8.74 25.85 -40.32
C GLY A 175 -7.99 24.62 -39.81
N SER A 176 -7.00 24.80 -38.93
CA SER A 176 -6.29 23.72 -38.25
C SER A 176 -6.06 24.11 -36.79
N ALA A 177 -6.45 23.24 -35.86
CA ALA A 177 -6.01 23.39 -34.47
C ALA A 177 -4.47 23.42 -34.45
N ASN A 178 -3.88 24.41 -33.77
CA ASN A 178 -2.43 24.67 -33.74
C ASN A 178 -1.59 23.37 -33.78
N MET A 179 -0.65 23.27 -34.74
CA MET A 179 0.12 22.07 -35.15
C MET A 179 0.88 21.29 -34.05
N GLY A 180 0.80 21.69 -32.77
CA GLY A 180 1.41 21.00 -31.63
C GLY A 180 0.45 20.53 -30.53
N ARG A 181 -0.86 20.79 -30.60
CA ARG A 181 -1.83 20.33 -29.59
C ARG A 181 -2.65 19.14 -30.10
N ARG A 182 -2.68 18.04 -29.32
CA ARG A 182 -3.54 16.87 -29.60
C ARG A 182 -5.01 17.33 -29.73
N PRO A 183 -5.79 16.75 -30.66
CA PRO A 183 -7.21 17.07 -30.78
C PRO A 183 -7.90 16.87 -29.43
N LEU A 184 -8.76 17.82 -29.05
CA LEU A 184 -9.44 17.81 -27.75
C LEU A 184 -10.39 16.61 -27.61
N TYR A 185 -10.84 16.06 -28.74
CA TYR A 185 -11.68 14.89 -28.87
C TYR A 185 -11.03 13.93 -29.88
N ASP A 186 -10.66 12.72 -29.45
CA ASP A 186 -10.02 11.71 -30.32
C ASP A 186 -10.46 10.29 -29.97
N ILE A 187 -10.42 9.39 -30.94
CA ILE A 187 -10.71 7.96 -30.81
C ILE A 187 -9.46 7.20 -31.24
N SER A 188 -8.70 6.69 -30.28
CA SER A 188 -7.56 5.82 -30.57
C SER A 188 -8.02 4.38 -30.69
N VAL A 189 -7.67 3.72 -31.78
CA VAL A 189 -8.03 2.32 -32.04
C VAL A 189 -6.75 1.50 -32.09
N SER A 190 -6.71 0.39 -31.36
CA SER A 190 -5.59 -0.55 -31.30
C SER A 190 -6.09 -1.96 -31.58
N PRO A 191 -5.40 -2.76 -32.42
CA PRO A 191 -4.11 -2.50 -33.09
C PRO A 191 -4.15 -1.54 -34.30
N GLY A 192 -5.32 -1.14 -34.79
CA GLY A 192 -5.43 -0.34 -36.02
C GLY A 192 -5.31 -1.22 -37.27
N ASP A 193 -4.28 -1.01 -38.09
CA ASP A 193 -3.99 -1.86 -39.26
C ASP A 193 -3.20 -3.10 -38.83
N LYS A 194 -3.65 -4.29 -39.24
CA LYS A 194 -2.97 -5.55 -38.88
C LYS A 194 -3.28 -6.69 -39.85
N THR A 195 -2.30 -7.52 -40.15
CA THR A 195 -2.52 -8.77 -40.89
C THR A 195 -2.72 -9.95 -39.94
N VAL A 196 -3.77 -10.74 -40.17
CA VAL A 196 -4.10 -11.93 -39.37
C VAL A 196 -4.29 -13.16 -40.25
N ARG A 197 -4.26 -14.35 -39.64
CA ARG A 197 -4.47 -15.61 -40.34
C ARG A 197 -5.94 -15.76 -40.72
N ARG A 198 -6.22 -16.40 -41.87
CA ARG A 198 -7.60 -16.76 -42.23
C ARG A 198 -8.24 -17.61 -41.13
N LYS A 199 -9.45 -17.24 -40.74
CA LYS A 199 -10.24 -17.83 -39.64
C LYS A 199 -9.69 -17.57 -38.23
N SER A 200 -8.74 -16.65 -38.03
CA SER A 200 -8.34 -16.25 -36.68
C SER A 200 -9.27 -15.18 -36.12
N ASP A 201 -9.38 -15.15 -34.80
CA ASP A 201 -10.09 -14.11 -34.09
C ASP A 201 -9.18 -12.88 -33.87
N GLN A 202 -9.73 -11.67 -33.96
CA GLN A 202 -9.00 -10.42 -33.71
C GLN A 202 -9.81 -9.45 -32.86
N MET A 203 -9.29 -9.16 -31.66
CA MET A 203 -9.86 -8.16 -30.75
C MET A 203 -9.41 -6.75 -31.16
N ILE A 204 -10.34 -5.82 -31.25
CA ILE A 204 -10.10 -4.39 -31.49
C ILE A 204 -10.55 -3.61 -30.28
N THR A 205 -9.70 -2.70 -29.80
CA THR A 205 -10.00 -1.81 -28.69
C THR A 205 -10.02 -0.36 -29.14
N ALA A 206 -11.06 0.38 -28.77
CA ALA A 206 -11.22 1.81 -29.03
C ALA A 206 -11.24 2.58 -27.71
N GLN A 207 -10.37 3.58 -27.58
CA GLN A 207 -10.24 4.42 -26.39
C GLN A 207 -10.61 5.86 -26.74
N LEU A 208 -11.58 6.41 -25.99
CA LEU A 208 -12.09 7.77 -26.21
C LEU A 208 -11.30 8.77 -25.35
N PHE A 209 -10.76 9.81 -25.97
CA PHE A 209 -10.01 10.88 -25.31
C PHE A 209 -10.80 12.20 -25.32
N GLY A 210 -10.99 12.78 -24.13
CA GLY A 210 -11.65 14.08 -23.97
C GLY A 210 -13.18 14.08 -24.00
N PHE A 211 -13.81 12.92 -24.24
CA PHE A 211 -15.28 12.76 -24.17
C PHE A 211 -15.68 11.33 -23.81
N SER A 212 -16.92 11.13 -23.38
CA SER A 212 -17.53 9.81 -23.16
C SER A 212 -18.81 9.70 -24.00
N ALA A 213 -18.92 8.65 -24.82
CA ALA A 213 -20.14 8.36 -25.58
C ALA A 213 -21.05 7.38 -24.84
N ARG A 214 -22.36 7.43 -25.09
CA ARG A 214 -23.32 6.43 -24.56
C ARG A 214 -23.22 5.11 -25.31
N GLN A 215 -22.89 5.18 -26.59
CA GLN A 215 -22.74 4.03 -27.47
C GLN A 215 -21.58 4.29 -28.43
N VAL A 216 -20.73 3.27 -28.59
CA VAL A 216 -19.66 3.26 -29.58
C VAL A 216 -20.00 2.19 -30.59
N ILE A 217 -20.05 2.56 -31.86
CA ILE A 217 -20.46 1.71 -32.97
C ILE A 217 -19.23 1.44 -33.84
N LEU A 218 -18.95 0.17 -34.07
CA LEU A 218 -17.99 -0.28 -35.06
C LEU A 218 -18.70 -0.39 -36.41
N HIS A 219 -18.12 0.25 -37.42
CA HIS A 219 -18.53 0.10 -38.81
C HIS A 219 -17.50 -0.80 -39.49
N ALA A 220 -17.95 -1.91 -40.09
CA ALA A 220 -17.09 -2.88 -40.76
C ALA A 220 -17.58 -3.17 -42.19
N ARG A 221 -16.65 -3.37 -43.11
CA ARG A 221 -16.90 -3.69 -44.52
C ARG A 221 -16.03 -4.87 -44.94
N TYR A 222 -16.66 -6.02 -45.11
CA TYR A 222 -16.00 -7.28 -45.49
C TYR A 222 -15.81 -7.37 -47.00
N GLY A 223 -14.61 -7.77 -47.46
CA GLY A 223 -14.39 -8.27 -48.83
C GLY A 223 -14.84 -7.35 -49.97
N GLY A 224 -14.73 -6.02 -49.81
CA GLY A 224 -15.16 -5.05 -50.83
C GLY A 224 -16.68 -4.89 -50.97
N ALA A 225 -17.48 -5.36 -50.00
CA ALA A 225 -18.92 -5.18 -49.98
C ALA A 225 -19.33 -3.71 -50.11
N ALA A 226 -20.41 -3.42 -50.84
CA ALA A 226 -20.86 -2.04 -51.06
C ALA A 226 -21.49 -1.36 -49.83
N LYS A 227 -21.79 -2.12 -48.77
CA LYS A 227 -22.49 -1.63 -47.57
C LYS A 227 -21.65 -1.84 -46.31
N TRP A 228 -21.70 -0.87 -45.41
CA TRP A 228 -21.11 -0.93 -44.07
C TRP A 228 -22.07 -1.64 -43.11
N GLU A 229 -21.56 -2.63 -42.39
CA GLU A 229 -22.26 -3.25 -41.26
C GLU A 229 -21.94 -2.50 -39.98
N GLN A 230 -22.93 -2.38 -39.09
CA GLN A 230 -22.83 -1.58 -37.87
C GLN A 230 -23.08 -2.48 -36.66
N THR A 231 -22.13 -2.50 -35.73
CA THR A 231 -22.24 -3.30 -34.51
C THR A 231 -21.79 -2.50 -33.28
N PRO A 232 -22.57 -2.48 -32.17
CA PRO A 232 -22.13 -1.81 -30.95
C PRO A 232 -20.93 -2.53 -30.32
N MET A 233 -19.93 -1.76 -29.88
CA MET A 233 -18.79 -2.27 -29.12
C MET A 233 -19.15 -2.42 -27.64
N GLN A 234 -18.51 -3.37 -26.95
CA GLN A 234 -18.72 -3.62 -25.53
C GLN A 234 -17.82 -2.71 -24.69
N ALA A 235 -18.35 -2.08 -23.64
CA ALA A 235 -17.54 -1.27 -22.72
C ALA A 235 -16.61 -2.15 -21.87
N GLN A 236 -15.35 -1.74 -21.73
CA GLN A 236 -14.37 -2.43 -20.90
C GLN A 236 -14.65 -2.17 -19.41
N ARG A 237 -14.45 -3.17 -18.54
CA ARG A 237 -14.73 -3.07 -17.08
C ARG A 237 -13.90 -2.00 -16.34
N SER A 238 -12.85 -1.46 -16.98
CA SER A 238 -11.97 -0.43 -16.42
C SER A 238 -11.62 0.59 -17.51
N GLY A 239 -12.14 1.82 -17.37
CA GLY A 239 -11.79 2.97 -18.21
C GLY A 239 -12.82 3.36 -19.29
N ASN A 240 -12.44 4.35 -20.12
CA ASN A 240 -13.22 4.87 -21.25
C ASN A 240 -12.87 4.12 -22.55
N GLY A 241 -12.75 2.79 -22.43
CA GLY A 241 -12.34 1.88 -23.50
C GLY A 241 -13.48 0.95 -23.90
N TYR A 242 -13.53 0.61 -25.18
CA TYR A 242 -14.54 -0.26 -25.79
C TYR A 242 -13.85 -1.33 -26.60
N GLN A 243 -14.38 -2.55 -26.61
CA GLN A 243 -13.79 -3.69 -27.29
C GLN A 243 -14.79 -4.41 -28.20
N PHE A 244 -14.29 -4.98 -29.29
CA PHE A 244 -15.04 -5.82 -30.21
C PHE A 244 -14.14 -6.95 -30.75
N LEU A 245 -14.67 -8.17 -30.78
CA LEU A 245 -13.96 -9.33 -31.30
C LEU A 245 -14.50 -9.68 -32.69
N PHE A 246 -13.65 -9.55 -33.71
CA PHE A 246 -13.90 -10.19 -34.99
C PHE A 246 -13.60 -11.67 -34.88
N ALA A 247 -14.64 -12.52 -34.86
CA ALA A 247 -14.47 -13.97 -34.80
C ALA A 247 -14.31 -14.56 -36.20
N GLY A 248 -13.30 -15.41 -36.40
CA GLY A 248 -13.13 -16.21 -37.60
C GLY A 248 -13.00 -15.42 -38.89
N LEU A 249 -12.13 -14.41 -38.94
CA LEU A 249 -11.98 -13.53 -40.11
C LEU A 249 -11.66 -14.30 -41.39
N ALA A 250 -12.65 -14.41 -42.28
CA ALA A 250 -12.50 -15.11 -43.56
C ALA A 250 -11.94 -14.19 -44.64
N ASP A 251 -12.40 -12.96 -44.73
CA ASP A 251 -12.03 -11.97 -45.75
C ASP A 251 -11.44 -10.70 -45.11
N PRO A 252 -10.64 -9.91 -45.85
CA PRO A 252 -10.15 -8.63 -45.37
C PRO A 252 -11.29 -7.69 -44.98
N VAL A 253 -11.08 -6.91 -43.92
CA VAL A 253 -12.10 -6.03 -43.36
C VAL A 253 -11.57 -4.61 -43.26
N GLU A 254 -12.26 -3.68 -43.91
CA GLU A 254 -12.08 -2.26 -43.63
C GLU A 254 -13.04 -1.86 -42.50
N TYR A 255 -12.54 -1.15 -41.49
CA TYR A 255 -13.34 -0.78 -40.34
C TYR A 255 -12.99 0.61 -39.78
N TYR A 256 -13.94 1.23 -39.11
CA TYR A 256 -13.73 2.44 -38.31
C TYR A 256 -14.69 2.44 -37.12
N VAL A 257 -14.37 3.22 -36.10
CA VAL A 257 -15.16 3.34 -34.87
C VAL A 257 -15.80 4.72 -34.82
N GLN A 258 -17.09 4.76 -34.55
CA GLN A 258 -17.86 5.99 -34.37
C GLN A 258 -18.39 6.06 -32.94
N ALA A 259 -18.18 7.20 -32.29
CA ALA A 259 -18.68 7.49 -30.95
C ALA A 259 -19.44 8.82 -30.99
N ASP A 260 -20.77 8.77 -30.92
CA ASP A 260 -21.67 9.89 -31.17
C ASP A 260 -21.36 10.61 -32.51
N ALA A 261 -20.82 11.83 -32.46
CA ALA A 261 -20.48 12.65 -33.62
C ALA A 261 -18.99 12.53 -34.04
N ALA A 262 -18.16 11.84 -33.24
CA ALA A 262 -16.74 11.64 -33.53
C ALA A 262 -16.51 10.31 -34.26
N GLN A 263 -15.59 10.31 -35.22
CA GLN A 263 -15.23 9.15 -36.04
C GLN A 263 -13.71 8.95 -36.01
N SER A 264 -13.27 7.69 -35.86
CA SER A 264 -11.86 7.32 -35.98
C SER A 264 -11.37 7.35 -37.43
N LYS A 265 -10.06 7.15 -37.62
CA LYS A 265 -9.50 6.80 -38.93
C LYS A 265 -10.06 5.45 -39.40
N HIS A 266 -9.99 5.23 -40.71
CA HIS A 266 -10.30 3.93 -41.29
C HIS A 266 -9.07 3.04 -41.19
N PHE A 267 -9.28 1.79 -40.81
CA PHE A 267 -8.26 0.78 -40.61
C PHE A 267 -8.60 -0.47 -41.43
N THR A 268 -7.59 -1.27 -41.74
CA THR A 268 -7.73 -2.49 -42.54
C THR A 268 -7.15 -3.68 -41.79
N LEU A 269 -7.96 -4.72 -41.63
CA LEU A 269 -7.51 -6.05 -41.23
C LEU A 269 -7.25 -6.89 -42.47
N GLY A 270 -5.98 -7.18 -42.74
CA GLY A 270 -5.57 -8.08 -43.80
C GLY A 270 -5.75 -9.54 -43.38
N VAL A 271 -6.14 -10.41 -44.31
CA VAL A 271 -6.28 -11.84 -44.06
C VAL A 271 -5.37 -12.62 -44.99
N LYS A 272 -4.44 -13.41 -44.42
CA LYS A 272 -3.52 -14.29 -45.16
C LYS A 272 -3.77 -15.76 -44.83
N ASP A 273 -3.59 -16.64 -45.81
CA ASP A 273 -3.73 -18.09 -45.64
C ASP A 273 -2.39 -18.69 -45.19
N LEU A 274 -2.17 -18.71 -43.87
CA LEU A 274 -0.99 -19.30 -43.24
C LEU A 274 -1.32 -20.66 -42.61
N PRO A 275 -0.33 -21.59 -42.53
CA PRO A 275 -0.49 -22.87 -41.88
C PRO A 275 -0.98 -22.74 -40.43
N GLY A 276 -1.86 -23.66 -40.00
CA GLY A 276 -2.37 -23.76 -38.64
C GLY A 276 -1.59 -24.76 -37.81
N VAL A 277 -1.46 -24.49 -36.52
CA VAL A 277 -0.89 -25.44 -35.57
C VAL A 277 -1.93 -26.49 -35.20
N GLU A 278 -1.67 -27.76 -35.54
CA GLU A 278 -2.55 -28.89 -35.22
C GLU A 278 -2.22 -29.53 -33.87
N ARG A 279 -0.92 -29.67 -33.58
CA ARG A 279 -0.44 -30.38 -32.40
C ARG A 279 0.89 -29.83 -31.93
N VAL A 280 1.06 -29.66 -30.63
CA VAL A 280 2.35 -29.35 -30.01
C VAL A 280 2.76 -30.53 -29.14
N ARG A 281 4.04 -30.88 -29.17
CA ARG A 281 4.68 -31.90 -28.32
C ARG A 281 5.87 -31.25 -27.63
N VAL A 282 6.06 -31.53 -26.35
CA VAL A 282 7.20 -31.03 -25.59
C VAL A 282 7.96 -32.21 -25.01
N ALA A 283 9.25 -32.33 -25.30
CA ALA A 283 10.16 -33.26 -24.63
C ALA A 283 11.05 -32.49 -23.65
N LEU A 284 11.04 -32.88 -22.38
CA LEU A 284 11.81 -32.24 -21.30
C LEU A 284 13.07 -33.03 -21.01
N HIS A 285 14.21 -32.39 -21.23
CA HIS A 285 15.54 -32.89 -20.91
C HIS A 285 16.06 -32.19 -19.65
N PHE A 286 15.88 -32.85 -18.50
CA PHE A 286 16.29 -32.31 -17.20
C PHE A 286 17.81 -32.22 -17.06
N PRO A 287 18.33 -31.30 -16.22
CA PRO A 287 19.75 -31.25 -15.90
C PRO A 287 20.26 -32.61 -15.40
N SER A 288 21.41 -33.05 -15.92
CA SER A 288 22.00 -34.36 -15.59
C SER A 288 22.30 -34.53 -14.10
N ALA A 289 22.51 -33.42 -13.38
CA ALA A 289 22.69 -33.38 -11.93
C ALA A 289 21.49 -34.00 -11.17
N LEU A 290 20.26 -33.83 -11.66
CA LEU A 290 19.03 -34.29 -11.00
C LEU A 290 18.72 -35.77 -11.27
N LYS A 291 19.38 -36.42 -12.24
CA LYS A 291 19.17 -37.83 -12.63
C LYS A 291 17.70 -38.21 -12.91
N LEU A 292 16.88 -37.24 -13.28
CA LEU A 292 15.47 -37.47 -13.63
C LEU A 292 15.35 -38.08 -15.04
N PRO A 293 14.41 -39.01 -15.26
CA PRO A 293 14.13 -39.53 -16.59
C PRO A 293 13.51 -38.45 -17.49
N GLU A 294 13.77 -38.54 -18.79
CA GLU A 294 13.16 -37.64 -19.78
C GLU A 294 11.63 -37.84 -19.82
N VAL A 295 10.89 -36.74 -19.97
CA VAL A 295 9.43 -36.75 -20.02
C VAL A 295 8.96 -36.13 -21.33
N VAL A 296 8.08 -36.85 -22.05
CA VAL A 296 7.47 -36.37 -23.30
C VAL A 296 5.99 -36.14 -23.08
N GLN A 297 5.52 -34.94 -23.40
CA GLN A 297 4.13 -34.51 -23.30
C GLN A 297 3.53 -34.35 -24.70
N ASP A 298 2.46 -35.08 -25.00
CA ASP A 298 1.77 -35.08 -26.30
C ASP A 298 0.27 -35.38 -26.13
N PRO A 299 -0.65 -34.41 -26.32
CA PRO A 299 -0.37 -33.01 -26.66
C PRO A 299 0.27 -32.26 -25.49
N GLY A 300 1.28 -31.47 -25.79
CA GLY A 300 1.95 -30.56 -24.87
C GLY A 300 1.60 -29.11 -25.19
N GLY A 301 2.47 -28.21 -24.74
CA GLY A 301 2.32 -26.76 -24.92
C GLY A 301 2.92 -26.08 -23.72
N ASP A 302 2.21 -26.14 -22.59
CA ASP A 302 2.73 -25.64 -21.32
C ASP A 302 3.95 -26.43 -20.86
N ILE A 303 4.95 -25.72 -20.36
CA ILE A 303 6.25 -26.25 -19.93
C ILE A 303 6.36 -26.03 -18.43
N ARG A 304 6.36 -27.11 -17.65
CA ARG A 304 6.62 -27.07 -16.20
C ARG A 304 7.85 -27.89 -15.90
N ALA A 305 8.94 -27.23 -15.55
CA ALA A 305 10.21 -27.93 -15.35
C ALA A 305 11.14 -27.19 -14.38
N VAL A 306 12.15 -27.91 -13.89
CA VAL A 306 13.20 -27.33 -13.05
C VAL A 306 14.05 -26.37 -13.87
N GLN A 307 14.51 -25.29 -13.24
CA GLN A 307 15.42 -24.34 -13.88
C GLN A 307 16.65 -25.05 -14.46
N GLY A 308 17.00 -24.73 -15.70
CA GLY A 308 18.09 -25.38 -16.45
C GLY A 308 17.64 -26.55 -17.33
N THR A 309 16.37 -26.96 -17.28
CA THR A 309 15.79 -27.95 -18.20
C THR A 309 15.80 -27.42 -19.63
N GLN A 310 16.14 -28.27 -20.60
CA GLN A 310 15.98 -27.98 -22.02
C GLN A 310 14.68 -28.63 -22.51
N ALA A 311 13.77 -27.81 -23.04
CA ALA A 311 12.51 -28.25 -23.61
C ALA A 311 12.61 -28.26 -25.14
N ASP A 312 12.52 -29.45 -25.74
CA ASP A 312 12.44 -29.65 -27.18
C ASP A 312 10.96 -29.58 -27.59
N VAL A 313 10.56 -28.43 -28.12
CA VAL A 313 9.19 -28.14 -28.55
C VAL A 313 9.04 -28.50 -30.01
N SER A 314 8.18 -29.46 -30.30
CA SER A 314 7.83 -29.91 -31.65
C SER A 314 6.41 -29.49 -32.00
N VAL A 315 6.23 -28.82 -33.13
CA VAL A 315 4.97 -28.25 -33.61
C VAL A 315 4.60 -28.91 -34.94
N LEU A 316 3.41 -29.50 -35.03
CA LEU A 316 2.84 -30.03 -36.27
C LEU A 316 1.91 -28.99 -36.89
N THR A 317 2.11 -28.69 -38.18
CA THR A 317 1.25 -27.80 -38.95
C THR A 317 0.45 -28.53 -40.04
N ASP A 318 -0.73 -28.01 -40.37
CA ASP A 318 -1.62 -28.55 -41.42
C ASP A 318 -1.01 -28.45 -42.84
N LYS A 319 -0.18 -27.43 -43.07
CA LYS A 319 0.56 -27.15 -44.31
C LYS A 319 2.04 -26.90 -44.00
N PRO A 320 2.96 -27.05 -44.98
CA PRO A 320 4.37 -26.71 -44.79
C PRO A 320 4.57 -25.25 -44.36
N LEU A 321 5.39 -25.03 -43.33
CA LEU A 321 5.77 -23.69 -42.84
C LEU A 321 7.25 -23.43 -43.15
N GLU A 322 7.59 -22.26 -43.72
CA GLU A 322 8.96 -21.91 -44.13
C GLU A 322 9.72 -21.12 -43.08
N HIS A 323 9.08 -20.11 -42.48
CA HIS A 323 9.71 -19.14 -41.57
C HIS A 323 9.00 -19.09 -40.22
N GLY A 324 8.83 -20.24 -39.58
CA GLY A 324 8.25 -20.35 -38.24
C GLY A 324 9.25 -20.03 -37.13
N PHE A 325 8.77 -19.46 -36.04
CA PHE A 325 9.54 -19.28 -34.80
C PHE A 325 8.62 -19.31 -33.58
N LEU A 326 9.19 -19.63 -32.42
CA LEU A 326 8.55 -19.40 -31.13
C LEU A 326 8.83 -17.96 -30.69
N ALA A 327 7.77 -17.19 -30.50
CA ALA A 327 7.84 -15.84 -29.96
C ALA A 327 7.68 -15.91 -28.43
N LEU A 328 8.73 -15.55 -27.71
CA LEU A 328 8.74 -15.47 -26.26
C LEU A 328 8.22 -14.10 -25.79
N GLU A 329 7.62 -14.07 -24.60
CA GLU A 329 7.12 -12.83 -23.97
C GLU A 329 8.21 -11.76 -23.80
N ASN A 330 9.46 -12.17 -23.57
CA ASN A 330 10.61 -11.27 -23.47
C ASN A 330 11.06 -10.65 -24.82
N GLY A 331 10.34 -10.96 -25.91
CA GLY A 331 10.63 -10.48 -27.27
C GLY A 331 11.64 -11.33 -28.04
N ASN A 332 12.26 -12.34 -27.42
CA ASN A 332 13.16 -13.25 -28.11
C ASN A 332 12.38 -14.15 -29.08
N LYS A 333 12.98 -14.38 -30.25
CA LYS A 333 12.42 -15.28 -31.28
C LYS A 333 13.33 -16.49 -31.42
N VAL A 334 12.80 -17.68 -31.16
CA VAL A 334 13.53 -18.94 -31.34
C VAL A 334 13.09 -19.56 -32.66
N PRO A 335 13.95 -19.66 -33.68
CA PRO A 335 13.56 -20.22 -34.98
C PRO A 335 13.13 -21.68 -34.85
N LEU A 336 12.08 -22.05 -35.60
CA LEU A 336 11.63 -23.43 -35.72
C LEU A 336 12.37 -24.10 -36.90
N GLU A 337 13.07 -25.20 -36.61
CA GLU A 337 13.78 -25.99 -37.61
C GLU A 337 12.85 -27.04 -38.22
N ARG A 338 12.96 -27.31 -39.53
CA ARG A 338 12.13 -28.32 -40.20
C ARG A 338 12.56 -29.73 -39.81
N GLY A 339 11.60 -30.52 -39.33
CA GLY A 339 11.72 -31.95 -39.07
C GLY A 339 11.14 -32.80 -40.21
N GLN A 340 10.75 -34.03 -39.90
CA GLN A 340 10.12 -34.94 -40.87
C GLN A 340 8.65 -34.55 -41.13
N GLY A 341 8.27 -34.39 -42.40
CA GLY A 341 6.91 -33.97 -42.78
C GLY A 341 6.64 -32.50 -42.45
N ASN A 342 5.47 -32.21 -41.85
CA ASN A 342 5.11 -30.85 -41.40
C ASN A 342 5.48 -30.60 -39.92
N TRP A 343 6.34 -31.43 -39.33
CA TRP A 343 6.86 -31.17 -37.99
C TRP A 343 7.96 -30.12 -38.03
N LEU A 344 7.90 -29.16 -37.13
CA LEU A 344 9.00 -28.23 -36.86
C LEU A 344 9.41 -28.33 -35.40
N SER A 345 10.69 -28.15 -35.09
CA SER A 345 11.23 -28.27 -33.74
C SER A 345 12.07 -27.07 -33.33
N ALA A 346 11.99 -26.68 -32.06
CA ALA A 346 12.85 -25.68 -31.45
C ALA A 346 13.28 -26.12 -30.05
N ARG A 347 14.49 -25.74 -29.64
CA ARG A 347 14.98 -25.94 -28.27
C ARG A 347 14.79 -24.68 -27.45
N LEU A 348 14.22 -24.84 -26.27
CA LEU A 348 13.94 -23.74 -25.35
C LEU A 348 14.54 -24.05 -23.97
N ALA A 349 15.36 -23.14 -23.45
CA ALA A 349 15.91 -23.28 -22.10
C ALA A 349 14.95 -22.71 -21.05
N VAL A 350 14.51 -23.55 -20.11
CA VAL A 350 13.65 -23.16 -18.99
C VAL A 350 14.51 -22.47 -17.93
N SER A 351 14.49 -21.15 -17.92
CA SER A 351 15.31 -20.34 -17.01
C SER A 351 14.49 -19.50 -16.04
N LYS A 352 13.31 -19.06 -16.45
CA LYS A 352 12.37 -18.23 -15.70
C LYS A 352 10.96 -18.49 -16.21
N ASP A 353 9.99 -18.05 -15.43
CA ASP A 353 8.60 -18.04 -15.84
C ASP A 353 8.39 -17.11 -17.05
N GLY A 354 7.40 -17.43 -17.88
CA GLY A 354 6.98 -16.60 -19.01
C GLY A 354 6.00 -17.30 -19.93
N ALA A 355 5.68 -16.70 -21.07
CA ALA A 355 4.86 -17.32 -22.10
C ALA A 355 5.56 -17.38 -23.47
N TYR A 356 5.13 -18.32 -24.32
CA TYR A 356 5.54 -18.40 -25.71
C TYR A 356 4.37 -18.77 -26.63
N HIS A 357 4.42 -18.35 -27.89
CA HIS A 357 3.48 -18.79 -28.92
C HIS A 357 4.19 -19.04 -30.25
N VAL A 358 3.55 -19.80 -31.12
CA VAL A 358 4.05 -20.05 -32.48
C VAL A 358 3.66 -18.89 -33.38
N ALA A 359 4.63 -18.36 -34.12
CA ALA A 359 4.45 -17.31 -35.10
C ALA A 359 5.23 -17.61 -36.38
N ALA A 360 4.88 -16.92 -37.46
CA ALA A 360 5.59 -16.98 -38.72
C ALA A 360 5.96 -15.58 -39.21
N LEU A 361 7.09 -15.49 -39.90
CA LEU A 361 7.50 -14.28 -40.59
C LEU A 361 7.00 -14.33 -42.03
N ASP A 362 6.25 -13.32 -42.44
CA ASP A 362 5.70 -13.21 -43.80
C ASP A 362 5.79 -11.75 -44.28
N ASP A 363 6.48 -11.49 -45.38
CA ASP A 363 6.82 -10.14 -45.88
C ASP A 363 7.46 -9.20 -44.82
N GLY A 364 8.15 -9.77 -43.83
CA GLY A 364 8.74 -9.01 -42.71
C GLY A 364 7.77 -8.71 -41.56
N GLU A 365 6.49 -9.07 -41.67
CA GLU A 365 5.50 -8.97 -40.60
C GLU A 365 5.43 -10.30 -39.81
N SER A 366 5.31 -10.19 -38.48
CA SER A 366 5.20 -11.35 -37.58
C SER A 366 3.73 -11.71 -37.39
N ILE A 367 3.28 -12.80 -37.99
CA ILE A 367 1.88 -13.25 -37.90
C ILE A 367 1.79 -14.43 -36.93
N ARG A 368 0.90 -14.30 -35.95
CA ARG A 368 0.68 -15.28 -34.89
C ARG A 368 -0.12 -16.48 -35.40
N LEU A 369 0.31 -17.70 -35.03
CA LEU A 369 -0.27 -18.97 -35.48
C LEU A 369 -0.93 -19.81 -34.38
N SER A 370 -0.61 -19.58 -33.09
CA SER A 370 -1.17 -20.33 -31.94
C SER A 370 -1.63 -19.43 -30.79
N ASP A 371 -2.29 -20.04 -29.80
CA ASP A 371 -2.49 -19.47 -28.47
C ASP A 371 -1.18 -19.40 -27.66
N ASP A 372 -1.21 -18.76 -26.50
CA ASP A 372 -0.08 -18.64 -25.59
C ASP A 372 0.07 -19.94 -24.78
N TYR A 373 1.29 -20.42 -24.70
CA TYR A 373 1.71 -21.53 -23.85
C TYR A 373 2.58 -20.99 -22.72
N PHE A 374 2.39 -21.51 -21.51
CA PHE A 374 3.07 -21.01 -20.32
C PHE A 374 4.33 -21.80 -19.99
N ILE A 375 5.34 -21.12 -19.47
CA ILE A 375 6.59 -21.66 -18.96
C ILE A 375 6.61 -21.39 -17.45
N GLU A 376 6.71 -22.45 -16.66
CA GLU A 376 6.85 -22.42 -15.21
C GLU A 376 8.20 -23.05 -14.85
N ALA A 377 9.12 -22.21 -14.35
CA ALA A 377 10.47 -22.60 -13.99
C ALA A 377 10.56 -22.80 -12.47
N LYS A 378 10.45 -24.06 -12.02
CA LYS A 378 10.64 -24.40 -10.60
C LYS A 378 12.11 -24.29 -10.23
N LYS A 379 12.43 -23.55 -9.17
CA LYS A 379 13.78 -23.49 -8.61
C LYS A 379 14.06 -24.74 -7.77
N ASP A 380 15.29 -25.24 -7.82
CA ASP A 380 15.82 -26.30 -6.95
C ASP A 380 15.94 -25.79 -5.50
N GLU A 381 15.42 -26.53 -4.53
CA GLU A 381 15.45 -26.16 -3.11
C GLU A 381 16.61 -26.88 -2.41
N PRO A 382 17.33 -26.23 -1.47
CA PRO A 382 18.40 -26.89 -0.75
C PRO A 382 17.84 -28.00 0.17
N PRO A 383 18.62 -29.06 0.49
CA PRO A 383 18.15 -30.15 1.32
C PRO A 383 17.88 -29.65 2.75
N SER A 384 16.83 -30.13 3.37
CA SER A 384 16.57 -29.91 4.79
C SER A 384 17.36 -30.91 5.64
N VAL A 385 17.94 -30.46 6.76
CA VAL A 385 18.68 -31.32 7.69
C VAL A 385 18.43 -30.90 9.13
N ARG A 386 18.26 -31.87 10.03
CA ARG A 386 18.04 -31.64 11.47
C ARG A 386 18.64 -32.76 12.31
N ILE A 387 19.11 -32.41 13.51
CA ILE A 387 19.48 -33.37 14.54
C ILE A 387 18.21 -33.67 15.36
N LEU A 388 17.73 -34.91 15.31
CA LEU A 388 16.55 -35.37 16.08
C LEU A 388 16.90 -35.71 17.54
N ARG A 389 18.12 -36.22 17.76
CA ARG A 389 18.64 -36.53 19.09
C ARG A 389 20.12 -36.18 19.13
N PRO A 390 20.63 -35.52 20.19
CA PRO A 390 19.85 -34.90 21.26
C PRO A 390 19.02 -33.71 20.73
N GLY A 391 17.89 -33.39 21.37
CA GLY A 391 17.01 -32.27 20.95
C GLY A 391 17.45 -30.90 21.45
N ARG A 392 18.50 -30.85 22.28
CA ARG A 392 19.12 -29.66 22.88
C ARG A 392 20.56 -29.99 23.25
N ASP A 393 21.33 -28.97 23.62
CA ASP A 393 22.68 -29.13 24.17
C ASP A 393 22.67 -30.06 25.39
N PRO A 394 23.31 -31.24 25.31
CA PRO A 394 23.30 -32.20 26.41
C PRO A 394 24.43 -31.88 27.41
N HIS A 395 24.10 -31.91 28.70
CA HIS A 395 25.09 -31.94 29.78
C HIS A 395 25.36 -33.41 30.10
N VAL A 396 26.62 -33.84 29.97
CA VAL A 396 26.98 -35.25 29.96
C VAL A 396 28.19 -35.52 30.83
N SER A 397 28.25 -36.71 31.43
CA SER A 397 29.46 -37.10 32.15
C SER A 397 30.60 -37.47 31.18
N PRO A 398 31.88 -37.34 31.58
CA PRO A 398 33.03 -37.73 30.75
C PRO A 398 33.04 -39.19 30.26
N ILE A 399 32.21 -40.05 30.84
CA ILE A 399 32.09 -41.48 30.49
C ILE A 399 30.75 -41.81 29.82
N GLU A 400 29.92 -40.80 29.51
CA GLU A 400 28.59 -41.01 28.95
C GLU A 400 28.61 -41.23 27.43
N GLU A 401 27.58 -41.90 26.93
CA GLU A 401 27.36 -42.16 25.51
C GLU A 401 26.24 -41.29 24.98
N VAL A 402 26.54 -40.44 23.98
CA VAL A 402 25.55 -39.51 23.40
C VAL A 402 25.10 -40.02 22.04
N PRO A 403 23.89 -40.60 21.92
CA PRO A 403 23.35 -41.01 20.63
C PRO A 403 22.94 -39.78 19.82
N VAL A 404 23.55 -39.62 18.65
CA VAL A 404 23.23 -38.58 17.68
C VAL A 404 22.44 -39.16 16.53
N THR A 405 21.23 -38.66 16.30
CA THR A 405 20.37 -39.06 15.18
C THR A 405 20.09 -37.86 14.31
N VAL A 406 20.32 -37.99 13.01
CA VAL A 406 20.15 -36.94 12.00
C VAL A 406 19.13 -37.39 10.97
N ASP A 407 18.25 -36.46 10.62
CA ASP A 407 17.22 -36.61 9.59
C ASP A 407 17.44 -35.55 8.50
N ALA A 408 17.33 -35.96 7.24
CA ALA A 408 17.46 -35.09 6.09
C ALA A 408 16.41 -35.41 5.02
N SER A 409 15.90 -34.39 4.36
CA SER A 409 14.90 -34.53 3.29
C SER A 409 15.17 -33.56 2.15
N ASP A 410 14.95 -34.02 0.92
CA ASP A 410 15.19 -33.29 -0.32
C ASP A 410 14.16 -33.68 -1.40
N ASP A 411 13.84 -32.78 -2.33
CA ASP A 411 12.82 -33.04 -3.36
C ASP A 411 13.31 -33.94 -4.50
N PHE A 412 14.62 -33.92 -4.80
CA PHE A 412 15.29 -34.76 -5.80
C PHE A 412 16.15 -35.88 -5.20
N GLY A 413 16.48 -35.80 -3.91
CA GLY A 413 17.09 -36.86 -3.12
C GLY A 413 18.44 -36.48 -2.52
N VAL A 414 18.71 -37.02 -1.32
CA VAL A 414 19.94 -36.77 -0.57
C VAL A 414 21.10 -37.61 -1.12
N GLU A 415 22.19 -36.95 -1.48
CA GLU A 415 23.42 -37.56 -2.02
C GLU A 415 24.51 -37.75 -0.94
N GLY A 416 24.47 -36.94 0.13
CA GLY A 416 25.37 -37.03 1.28
C GLY A 416 24.68 -36.66 2.59
N LEU A 417 24.95 -37.41 3.65
CA LEU A 417 24.53 -37.10 5.03
C LEU A 417 25.71 -37.42 5.95
N GLU A 418 26.21 -36.43 6.67
CA GLU A 418 27.39 -36.55 7.53
C GLU A 418 27.16 -35.83 8.87
N LEU A 419 27.74 -36.39 9.94
CA LEU A 419 27.89 -35.69 11.22
C LEU A 419 29.33 -35.19 11.33
N ARG A 420 29.50 -33.91 11.67
CA ARG A 420 30.80 -33.29 11.91
C ARG A 420 30.88 -32.89 13.37
N TYR A 421 31.97 -33.24 14.05
CA TYR A 421 32.17 -32.84 15.44
C TYR A 421 33.62 -32.43 15.71
N SER A 422 33.81 -31.57 16.70
CA SER A 422 35.11 -31.13 17.19
C SER A 422 35.13 -31.15 18.72
N VAL A 423 36.30 -31.43 19.29
CA VAL A 423 36.52 -31.40 20.73
C VAL A 423 37.33 -30.14 21.05
N ASN A 424 36.78 -29.25 21.87
CA ASN A 424 37.45 -28.03 22.36
C ASN A 424 38.03 -27.14 21.24
N GLY A 425 37.32 -26.97 20.12
CA GLY A 425 37.81 -26.17 18.98
C GLY A 425 39.03 -26.77 18.26
N GLY A 426 39.21 -28.09 18.33
CA GLY A 426 40.21 -28.84 17.59
C GLY A 426 39.81 -29.12 16.12
N PRO A 427 40.58 -29.95 15.39
CA PRO A 427 40.23 -30.34 14.02
C PRO A 427 38.92 -31.15 13.99
N GLU A 428 38.04 -30.83 13.04
CA GLU A 428 36.76 -31.51 12.86
C GLU A 428 36.95 -32.96 12.39
N GLN A 429 36.21 -33.87 13.01
CA GLN A 429 36.06 -35.26 12.61
C GLN A 429 34.74 -35.42 11.85
N VAL A 430 34.73 -36.28 10.82
CA VAL A 430 33.56 -36.47 9.93
C VAL A 430 33.12 -37.91 9.99
N VAL A 431 31.83 -38.13 10.28
CA VAL A 431 31.19 -39.45 10.32
C VAL A 431 30.12 -39.53 9.25
N PRO A 432 30.28 -40.39 8.22
CA PRO A 432 29.26 -40.58 7.20
C PRO A 432 28.05 -41.32 7.79
N LEU A 433 26.86 -40.77 7.58
CA LEU A 433 25.60 -41.29 8.10
C LEU A 433 24.64 -41.83 7.02
N LEU A 434 24.89 -41.50 5.75
CA LEU A 434 24.01 -41.92 4.65
C LEU A 434 24.17 -43.40 4.31
N LYS A 435 23.05 -44.14 4.30
CA LYS A 435 23.02 -45.58 3.93
C LYS A 435 22.89 -45.81 2.42
N SER A 436 22.07 -45.01 1.74
CA SER A 436 21.78 -45.11 0.30
C SER A 436 21.61 -43.72 -0.31
N LYS A 437 22.21 -43.49 -1.48
CA LYS A 437 22.13 -42.22 -2.22
C LYS A 437 20.82 -42.10 -2.99
N GLY A 438 20.33 -40.86 -3.15
CA GLY A 438 19.14 -40.53 -3.94
C GLY A 438 17.81 -40.82 -3.23
N ALA A 439 17.83 -41.11 -1.93
CA ALA A 439 16.61 -41.22 -1.14
C ALA A 439 16.07 -39.81 -0.83
N LYS A 440 14.77 -39.58 -1.05
CA LYS A 440 14.12 -38.30 -0.74
C LYS A 440 14.16 -37.96 0.74
N GLU A 441 14.07 -38.99 1.58
CA GLU A 441 14.24 -38.90 3.03
C GLU A 441 15.37 -39.84 3.44
N ALA A 442 16.27 -39.36 4.29
CA ALA A 442 17.41 -40.11 4.79
C ALA A 442 17.58 -39.87 6.29
N GLN A 443 17.59 -40.96 7.05
CA GLN A 443 17.88 -40.94 8.48
C GLN A 443 19.13 -41.76 8.78
N GLY A 444 20.05 -41.16 9.53
CA GLY A 444 21.28 -41.79 9.97
C GLY A 444 21.58 -41.47 11.43
N GLY A 445 22.34 -42.32 12.10
CA GLY A 445 22.68 -42.10 13.50
C GLY A 445 24.02 -42.73 13.86
N THR A 446 24.67 -42.16 14.86
CA THR A 446 25.93 -42.60 15.44
C THR A 446 25.95 -42.27 16.93
N THR A 447 26.79 -42.93 17.71
CA THR A 447 26.97 -42.62 19.13
C THR A 447 28.32 -41.96 19.34
N LEU A 448 28.35 -40.82 20.03
CA LEU A 448 29.58 -40.17 20.48
C LEU A 448 29.93 -40.70 21.87
N TYR A 449 31.03 -41.43 21.96
CA TYR A 449 31.54 -42.01 23.21
C TYR A 449 32.49 -41.03 23.89
N PHE A 450 32.05 -40.37 24.96
CA PHE A 450 32.84 -39.32 25.62
C PHE A 450 34.12 -39.87 26.27
N GLU A 451 34.08 -41.13 26.71
CA GLU A 451 35.26 -41.86 27.23
C GLU A 451 36.40 -41.90 26.19
N ASN A 452 36.07 -42.20 24.94
CA ASN A 452 37.05 -42.28 23.85
C ASN A 452 37.63 -40.92 23.47
N LEU A 453 36.87 -39.84 23.70
CA LEU A 453 37.29 -38.46 23.46
C LEU A 453 38.20 -37.93 24.58
N LYS A 454 38.33 -38.67 25.70
CA LYS A 454 39.17 -38.31 26.87
C LYS A 454 38.85 -36.92 27.41
N VAL A 455 37.59 -36.52 27.36
CA VAL A 455 37.13 -35.21 27.83
C VAL A 455 37.19 -35.13 29.36
N GLN A 456 37.39 -33.92 29.88
CA GLN A 456 37.36 -33.61 31.31
C GLN A 456 36.20 -32.67 31.64
N PRO A 457 35.76 -32.58 32.90
CA PRO A 457 34.75 -31.59 33.28
C PRO A 457 35.13 -30.17 32.85
N GLY A 458 34.21 -29.48 32.16
CA GLY A 458 34.42 -28.18 31.52
C GLY A 458 34.88 -28.24 30.06
N ASP A 459 35.11 -29.43 29.50
CA ASP A 459 35.32 -29.61 28.06
C ASP A 459 34.01 -29.64 27.29
N LEU A 460 34.07 -29.27 26.01
CA LEU A 460 32.93 -29.24 25.11
C LEU A 460 33.21 -30.03 23.83
N VAL A 461 32.19 -30.76 23.37
CA VAL A 461 32.15 -31.37 22.05
C VAL A 461 31.11 -30.62 21.24
N SER A 462 31.56 -29.86 20.24
CA SER A 462 30.70 -29.15 19.30
C SER A 462 30.39 -30.08 18.13
N PHE A 463 29.11 -30.20 17.73
CA PHE A 463 28.73 -31.04 16.61
C PHE A 463 27.55 -30.46 15.82
N TYR A 464 27.53 -30.75 14.53
CA TYR A 464 26.45 -30.38 13.61
C TYR A 464 26.40 -31.39 12.46
N ALA A 465 25.26 -31.47 11.79
CA ALA A 465 25.10 -32.35 10.64
C ALA A 465 25.06 -31.56 9.34
N THR A 466 25.48 -32.20 8.26
CA THR A 466 25.41 -31.67 6.90
C THR A 466 24.66 -32.63 5.99
N ALA A 467 23.72 -32.11 5.20
CA ALA A 467 23.08 -32.83 4.11
C ALA A 467 23.46 -32.17 2.78
N ARG A 468 23.66 -33.00 1.76
CA ARG A 468 24.07 -32.59 0.43
C ARG A 468 23.18 -33.23 -0.62
N ASP A 469 22.71 -32.43 -1.56
CA ASP A 469 22.02 -32.86 -2.78
C ASP A 469 23.03 -32.83 -3.96
N ALA A 470 22.55 -32.71 -5.21
CA ALA A 470 23.41 -32.59 -6.38
C ALA A 470 24.16 -31.23 -6.49
N ASN A 471 23.61 -30.13 -5.99
CA ASN A 471 24.03 -28.75 -6.29
C ASN A 471 24.42 -27.91 -5.05
N THR A 472 23.86 -28.24 -3.89
CA THR A 472 23.79 -27.47 -2.65
C THR A 472 24.18 -28.33 -1.43
N THR A 473 24.54 -27.67 -0.33
CA THR A 473 24.84 -28.35 0.94
C THR A 473 24.29 -27.52 2.08
N SER A 474 23.44 -28.15 2.87
CA SER A 474 22.80 -27.55 4.05
C SER A 474 23.44 -28.06 5.34
N ARG A 475 23.35 -27.25 6.40
CA ARG A 475 23.93 -27.54 7.71
C ARG A 475 22.92 -27.31 8.81
N THR A 476 23.00 -28.05 9.92
CA THR A 476 22.20 -27.79 11.11
C THR A 476 22.77 -26.64 11.93
N ASP A 477 22.07 -26.25 13.00
CA ASP A 477 22.69 -25.49 14.09
C ASP A 477 23.84 -26.29 14.71
N MET A 478 24.78 -25.58 15.32
CA MET A 478 25.85 -26.17 16.13
C MET A 478 25.31 -26.47 17.52
N MET A 479 25.42 -27.74 17.94
CA MET A 479 25.09 -28.16 19.30
C MET A 479 26.36 -28.34 20.13
N PHE A 480 26.25 -28.10 21.43
CA PHE A 480 27.33 -28.24 22.39
C PHE A 480 27.00 -29.31 23.42
N ALA A 481 27.75 -30.41 23.40
CA ALA A 481 27.72 -31.38 24.47
C ALA A 481 28.78 -31.03 25.52
N GLN A 482 28.33 -30.63 26.70
CA GLN A 482 29.18 -30.12 27.78
C GLN A 482 29.51 -31.25 28.77
N ALA A 483 30.79 -31.49 29.00
CA ALA A 483 31.25 -32.47 29.99
C ALA A 483 31.15 -31.88 31.41
N GLU A 484 30.40 -32.53 32.30
CA GLU A 484 30.22 -32.12 33.70
C GLU A 484 30.69 -33.20 34.69
N PRO A 485 31.12 -32.83 35.91
CA PRO A 485 31.49 -33.82 36.92
C PRO A 485 30.32 -34.73 37.28
N PHE A 486 30.59 -36.01 37.54
CA PHE A 486 29.59 -36.99 37.97
C PHE A 486 29.03 -36.70 39.38
N ASP A 487 29.84 -36.10 40.26
CA ASP A 487 29.46 -35.78 41.65
C ASP A 487 28.87 -34.37 41.77
N PHE A 488 27.54 -34.24 41.72
CA PHE A 488 26.87 -33.02 42.16
C PHE A 488 26.96 -32.91 43.69
N LYS A 489 27.86 -32.05 44.20
CA LYS A 489 27.94 -31.75 45.64
C LYS A 489 26.75 -30.88 46.06
N PHE A 490 25.68 -31.50 46.53
CA PHE A 490 24.58 -30.80 47.20
C PHE A 490 25.08 -30.19 48.53
N SER A 491 25.09 -28.86 48.64
CA SER A 491 25.31 -28.17 49.92
C SER A 491 24.11 -28.39 50.85
N GLN A 492 24.38 -28.82 52.09
CA GLN A 492 23.39 -29.14 53.13
C GLN A 492 22.59 -27.92 53.64
N SER A 493 22.77 -26.73 53.06
CA SER A 493 21.99 -25.54 53.38
C SER A 493 20.58 -25.53 52.78
N GLN A 494 20.19 -26.55 51.99
CA GLN A 494 18.83 -26.69 51.47
C GLN A 494 17.87 -27.50 52.37
N GLN A 495 18.33 -27.99 53.53
CA GLN A 495 17.50 -28.85 54.41
C GLN A 495 16.90 -28.12 55.64
N ALA A 496 17.05 -26.80 55.77
CA ALA A 496 16.46 -26.03 56.86
C ALA A 496 15.74 -24.78 56.34
N GLY A 497 14.42 -24.88 56.16
CA GLY A 497 13.53 -23.73 55.93
C GLY A 497 12.53 -23.95 54.81
N GLY A 498 11.47 -24.71 55.09
CA GLY A 498 10.30 -24.75 54.23
C GLY A 498 9.53 -23.43 54.29
N MET A 499 9.60 -22.64 53.23
CA MET A 499 8.54 -21.78 52.68
C MET A 499 9.04 -21.30 51.31
N GLY A 500 8.22 -21.51 50.28
CA GLY A 500 8.62 -21.49 48.86
C GLY A 500 9.32 -20.21 48.41
N MET A 501 10.60 -20.35 48.09
CA MET A 501 11.28 -19.50 47.13
C MET A 501 11.01 -20.08 45.74
N GLY A 502 10.24 -19.35 44.93
CA GLY A 502 10.20 -19.52 43.48
C GLY A 502 11.57 -19.17 42.92
N GLY A 503 12.41 -20.19 42.75
CA GLY A 503 13.67 -20.10 42.03
C GLY A 503 13.38 -20.01 40.54
N GLY A 504 13.57 -18.83 39.97
CA GLY A 504 13.47 -18.59 38.54
C GLY A 504 13.85 -17.14 38.25
N GLY A 505 15.15 -16.88 38.06
CA GLY A 505 15.60 -15.54 37.67
C GLY A 505 17.05 -15.20 37.98
N GLN A 506 18.00 -16.14 37.86
CA GLN A 506 19.41 -15.79 38.08
C GLN A 506 20.45 -16.49 37.20
N ASP A 507 20.07 -16.95 35.99
CA ASP A 507 21.03 -17.58 35.05
C ASP A 507 21.31 -16.78 33.75
N ASP A 508 20.61 -15.67 33.46
CA ASP A 508 20.83 -14.84 32.24
C ASP A 508 22.15 -14.02 32.22
N ASN A 509 22.99 -14.17 33.25
CA ASN A 509 24.11 -13.30 33.54
C ASN A 509 25.50 -13.96 33.40
N ASN A 510 25.58 -15.15 32.80
CA ASN A 510 26.84 -15.90 32.69
C ASN A 510 27.62 -15.56 31.41
N ILE A 511 28.92 -15.26 31.55
CA ILE A 511 29.84 -14.94 30.44
C ILE A 511 29.91 -16.13 29.46
N SER A 512 29.85 -17.38 29.96
CA SER A 512 29.87 -18.58 29.12
C SER A 512 28.64 -18.73 28.23
N GLU A 513 27.44 -18.38 28.72
CA GLU A 513 26.21 -18.40 27.90
C GLU A 513 26.24 -17.32 26.82
N ARG A 514 26.76 -16.12 27.12
CA ARG A 514 26.99 -15.09 26.09
C ARG A 514 27.99 -15.55 25.03
N GLN A 515 29.06 -16.24 25.43
CA GLN A 515 30.01 -16.80 24.48
C GLN A 515 29.35 -17.86 23.58
N LYS A 516 28.49 -18.74 24.12
CA LYS A 516 27.71 -19.69 23.30
C LYS A 516 26.82 -18.96 22.28
N GLN A 517 26.17 -17.88 22.68
CA GLN A 517 25.34 -17.05 21.78
C GLN A 517 26.18 -16.42 20.65
N ILE A 518 27.39 -15.93 20.95
CA ILE A 518 28.30 -15.40 19.94
C ILE A 518 28.71 -16.51 18.97
N ILE A 519 29.11 -17.69 19.46
CA ILE A 519 29.45 -18.84 18.59
C ILE A 519 28.26 -19.23 17.71
N ALA A 520 27.05 -19.27 18.26
CA ALA A 520 25.83 -19.57 17.50
C ALA A 520 25.57 -18.51 16.41
N ALA A 521 25.78 -17.23 16.72
CA ALA A 521 25.65 -16.15 15.73
C ALA A 521 26.73 -16.23 14.65
N THR A 522 28.00 -16.44 15.02
CA THR A 522 29.11 -16.66 14.09
C THR A 522 28.85 -17.89 13.20
N TRP A 523 28.29 -18.96 13.77
CA TRP A 523 27.89 -20.16 13.01
C TRP A 523 26.77 -19.86 12.01
N ASN A 524 25.74 -19.10 12.41
CA ASN A 524 24.65 -18.73 11.51
C ASN A 524 25.17 -17.94 10.30
N GLU A 525 26.13 -17.04 10.47
CA GLU A 525 26.79 -16.35 9.36
C GLU A 525 27.56 -17.30 8.42
N THR A 526 28.08 -18.43 8.93
CA THR A 526 28.70 -19.46 8.06
C THR A 526 27.69 -20.30 7.29
N ARG A 527 26.49 -20.49 7.86
CA ARG A 527 25.44 -21.34 7.29
C ARG A 527 24.59 -20.56 6.28
N ASP A 528 24.10 -19.41 6.69
CA ASP A 528 23.10 -18.59 5.99
C ASP A 528 23.74 -17.30 5.44
N ALA A 529 24.91 -17.43 4.81
CA ALA A 529 25.71 -16.30 4.37
C ALA A 529 24.90 -15.37 3.43
N ASP A 530 24.71 -14.13 3.86
CA ASP A 530 24.03 -13.10 3.07
C ASP A 530 24.83 -12.81 1.78
N PRO A 531 24.21 -12.84 0.59
CA PRO A 531 24.90 -12.48 -0.66
C PRO A 531 25.38 -11.01 -0.70
N ASN A 532 24.89 -10.15 0.19
CA ASN A 532 25.24 -8.73 0.21
C ASN A 532 26.56 -8.46 0.99
N PRO A 533 27.61 -7.93 0.33
CA PRO A 533 28.90 -7.66 0.99
C PRO A 533 28.87 -6.51 2.00
N ALA A 534 27.82 -5.68 2.02
CA ALA A 534 27.69 -4.60 3.00
C ALA A 534 27.19 -5.11 4.36
N THR A 535 26.15 -5.95 4.38
CA THR A 535 25.58 -6.54 5.61
C THR A 535 26.59 -7.46 6.28
N LEU A 536 27.32 -8.27 5.50
CA LEU A 536 28.41 -9.11 6.02
C LEU A 536 29.47 -8.31 6.79
N LYS A 537 29.80 -7.08 6.35
CA LYS A 537 30.76 -6.22 7.07
C LYS A 537 30.19 -5.64 8.35
N GLU A 538 28.90 -5.33 8.36
CA GLU A 538 28.20 -4.84 9.54
C GLU A 538 28.10 -5.94 10.61
N HIS A 539 27.71 -7.16 10.22
CA HIS A 539 27.69 -8.32 11.09
C HIS A 539 29.09 -8.63 11.63
N ALA A 540 30.12 -8.53 10.78
CA ALA A 540 31.50 -8.81 11.16
C ALA A 540 31.98 -7.83 12.23
N ARG A 541 31.67 -6.54 12.04
CA ARG A 541 31.96 -5.51 13.03
C ARG A 541 31.20 -5.74 14.31
N PHE A 542 29.90 -6.00 14.24
CA PHE A 542 29.04 -6.22 15.40
C PHE A 542 29.51 -7.41 16.25
N LEU A 543 29.70 -8.59 15.65
CA LEU A 543 30.18 -9.77 16.37
C LEU A 543 31.58 -9.56 16.94
N SER A 544 32.48 -8.90 16.19
CA SER A 544 33.81 -8.56 16.72
C SER A 544 33.77 -7.59 17.90
N ASP A 545 32.82 -6.65 17.92
CA ASP A 545 32.64 -5.71 19.03
C ASP A 545 32.04 -6.41 20.26
N LEU A 546 31.11 -7.35 20.06
CA LEU A 546 30.56 -8.18 21.15
C LEU A 546 31.62 -9.08 21.77
N GLU A 547 32.36 -9.82 20.95
CA GLU A 547 33.42 -10.73 21.38
C GLU A 547 34.55 -9.95 22.11
N SER A 548 34.92 -8.77 21.59
CA SER A 548 35.90 -7.89 22.25
C SER A 548 35.45 -7.44 23.63
N LYS A 549 34.19 -7.01 23.76
CA LYS A 549 33.64 -6.56 25.06
C LYS A 549 33.54 -7.71 26.05
N LEU A 550 33.14 -8.90 25.59
CA LEU A 550 33.06 -10.08 26.44
C LEU A 550 34.47 -10.50 26.93
N GLY A 551 35.48 -10.41 26.06
CA GLY A 551 36.88 -10.61 26.42
C GLY A 551 37.39 -9.61 27.44
N GLU A 552 37.02 -8.33 27.33
CA GLU A 552 37.34 -7.29 28.31
C GLU A 552 36.67 -7.57 29.67
N GLN A 553 35.42 -8.04 29.68
CA GLN A 553 34.70 -8.43 30.90
C GLN A 553 35.39 -9.61 31.60
N ALA A 554 35.73 -10.66 30.85
CA ALA A 554 36.45 -11.81 31.39
C ALA A 554 37.79 -11.41 32.01
N ARG A 555 38.54 -10.51 31.35
CA ARG A 555 39.81 -9.98 31.85
C ARG A 555 39.64 -9.13 33.11
N ALA A 556 38.67 -8.22 33.12
CA ALA A 556 38.43 -7.34 34.26
C ALA A 556 38.00 -8.13 35.51
N LEU A 557 37.29 -9.25 35.33
CA LEU A 557 36.96 -10.18 36.41
C LEU A 557 38.20 -10.92 36.91
N ALA A 558 39.06 -11.40 36.01
CA ALA A 558 40.33 -12.06 36.35
C ALA A 558 41.27 -11.13 37.16
N GLU A 559 41.46 -9.89 36.69
CA GLU A 559 42.35 -8.90 37.32
C GLU A 559 41.85 -8.52 38.73
N ARG A 560 40.54 -8.35 38.93
CA ARG A 560 39.99 -8.07 40.26
C ARG A 560 40.15 -9.23 41.24
N MET A 561 39.96 -10.46 40.76
CA MET A 561 40.19 -11.66 41.57
C MET A 561 41.67 -11.82 41.94
N ALA A 562 42.57 -11.50 41.01
CA ALA A 562 44.01 -11.53 41.26
C ALA A 562 44.48 -10.44 42.25
N ASN A 563 43.94 -9.22 42.15
CA ASN A 563 44.35 -8.06 42.94
C ASN A 563 43.87 -8.09 44.40
N ARG A 564 42.92 -8.96 44.75
CA ARG A 564 42.26 -8.93 46.08
C ARG A 564 43.00 -9.68 47.18
N ASP A 565 44.32 -9.86 47.07
CA ASP A 565 45.24 -10.54 48.03
C ASP A 565 44.80 -11.93 48.56
N LEU A 566 43.73 -12.49 47.98
CA LEU A 566 43.19 -13.84 48.21
C LEU A 566 43.95 -14.90 47.39
N SER A 567 44.72 -14.45 46.38
CA SER A 567 45.59 -15.28 45.55
C SER A 567 46.75 -15.90 46.33
N SER A 568 47.18 -15.27 47.43
CA SER A 568 48.23 -15.79 48.30
C SER A 568 47.76 -16.93 49.22
N THR A 569 46.45 -17.16 49.33
CA THR A 569 45.87 -18.05 50.36
C THR A 569 45.23 -19.32 49.82
N ASN A 570 44.89 -19.41 48.51
CA ASN A 570 44.20 -20.61 47.99
C ASN A 570 44.37 -20.79 46.46
N ALA A 571 44.93 -21.94 46.03
CA ALA A 571 45.33 -22.22 44.64
C ALA A 571 44.18 -22.19 43.60
N GLN A 572 42.93 -22.39 44.04
CA GLN A 572 41.75 -22.38 43.17
C GLN A 572 41.44 -21.00 42.58
N PHE A 573 41.75 -19.90 43.30
CA PHE A 573 41.53 -18.54 42.81
C PHE A 573 42.55 -18.13 41.74
N GLU A 574 43.79 -18.59 41.88
CA GLU A 574 44.84 -18.38 40.87
C GLU A 574 44.47 -19.09 39.57
N GLU A 575 44.00 -20.33 39.67
CA GLU A 575 43.55 -21.11 38.51
C GLU A 575 42.32 -20.49 37.82
N PHE A 576 41.35 -19.99 38.58
CA PHE A 576 40.20 -19.25 38.03
C PHE A 576 40.66 -18.02 37.24
N SER A 577 41.56 -17.20 37.82
CA SER A 577 42.11 -16.02 37.15
C SER A 577 42.88 -16.38 35.87
N ARG A 578 43.65 -17.47 35.89
CA ARG A 578 44.37 -18.00 34.72
C ARG A 578 43.41 -18.37 33.60
N LEU A 579 42.34 -19.10 33.89
CA LEU A 579 41.35 -19.54 32.91
C LEU A 579 40.56 -18.36 32.31
N MET A 580 40.15 -17.38 33.13
CA MET A 580 39.47 -16.19 32.64
C MET A 580 40.38 -15.32 31.75
N THR A 581 41.68 -15.25 32.08
CA THR A 581 42.68 -14.57 31.24
C THR A 581 42.89 -15.32 29.91
N GLN A 582 42.91 -16.65 29.95
CA GLN A 582 43.01 -17.48 28.76
C GLN A 582 41.78 -17.33 27.85
N ALA A 583 40.57 -17.30 28.43
CA ALA A 583 39.33 -17.03 27.70
C ALA A 583 39.39 -15.67 26.98
N SER A 584 39.79 -14.61 27.71
CA SER A 584 39.96 -13.27 27.14
C SER A 584 40.95 -13.24 25.98
N SER A 585 42.09 -13.94 26.10
CA SER A 585 43.08 -14.03 25.02
C SER A 585 42.51 -14.71 23.77
N GLN A 586 41.74 -15.78 23.96
CA GLN A 586 41.14 -16.55 22.86
C GLN A 586 40.01 -15.75 22.18
N MET A 587 39.19 -15.02 22.93
CA MET A 587 38.24 -14.05 22.37
C MET A 587 38.96 -12.97 21.55
N GLY A 588 40.12 -12.50 22.02
CA GLY A 588 40.96 -11.57 21.26
C GLY A 588 41.46 -12.12 19.92
N GLU A 589 41.82 -13.41 19.87
CA GLU A 589 42.14 -14.11 18.61
C GLU A 589 40.92 -14.21 17.69
N ALA A 590 39.75 -14.57 18.24
CA ALA A 590 38.49 -14.61 17.49
C ALA A 590 38.14 -13.25 16.88
N VAL A 591 38.27 -12.15 17.64
CA VAL A 591 38.07 -10.77 17.14
C VAL A 591 38.97 -10.48 15.92
N GLY A 592 40.19 -11.01 15.90
CA GLY A 592 41.12 -10.87 14.79
C GLY A 592 40.60 -11.48 13.48
N GLU A 593 39.89 -12.61 13.56
CA GLU A 593 39.30 -13.32 12.41
C GLU A 593 37.85 -12.86 12.11
N LEU A 594 37.10 -12.40 13.11
CA LEU A 594 35.75 -11.83 12.93
C LEU A 594 35.79 -10.50 12.17
N LYS A 595 36.73 -9.59 12.48
CA LYS A 595 36.87 -8.29 11.80
C LYS A 595 36.93 -8.36 10.26
N PRO A 596 37.73 -9.26 9.66
CA PRO A 596 37.74 -9.46 8.20
C PRO A 596 36.56 -10.30 7.68
N GLY A 597 35.63 -10.76 8.52
CA GLY A 597 34.49 -11.60 8.14
C GLY A 597 34.86 -13.06 7.90
N LYS A 598 35.92 -13.57 8.53
CA LYS A 598 36.33 -14.98 8.39
C LYS A 598 35.69 -15.84 9.47
N TRP A 599 34.38 -16.02 9.34
CA TRP A 599 33.53 -16.73 10.30
C TRP A 599 34.05 -18.12 10.66
N ARG A 600 34.49 -18.91 9.65
CA ARG A 600 34.99 -20.28 9.87
C ARG A 600 36.30 -20.33 10.67
N ASP A 601 37.16 -19.33 10.49
CA ASP A 601 38.45 -19.26 11.16
C ASP A 601 38.32 -18.69 12.59
N ALA A 602 37.23 -17.95 12.87
CA ALA A 602 36.89 -17.43 14.19
C ALA A 602 36.29 -18.48 15.15
N LEU A 603 35.56 -19.48 14.64
CA LEU A 603 34.90 -20.49 15.48
C LEU A 603 35.87 -21.27 16.41
N PRO A 604 37.06 -21.73 15.95
CA PRO A 604 37.99 -22.45 16.84
C PRO A 604 38.45 -21.63 18.07
N PRO A 605 38.92 -20.38 17.96
CA PRO A 605 39.26 -19.58 19.13
C PRO A 605 38.03 -19.25 20.00
N GLU A 606 36.85 -18.99 19.43
CA GLU A 606 35.62 -18.77 20.23
C GLU A 606 35.24 -20.02 21.05
N GLN A 607 35.32 -21.22 20.47
CA GLN A 607 35.03 -22.48 21.18
C GLN A 607 36.05 -22.74 22.29
N LYS A 608 37.34 -22.43 22.07
CA LYS A 608 38.36 -22.54 23.12
C LYS A 608 38.10 -21.54 24.25
N ALA A 609 37.67 -20.33 23.93
CA ALA A 609 37.29 -19.33 24.93
C ALA A 609 36.13 -19.84 25.79
N LEU A 610 35.10 -20.40 25.16
CA LEU A 610 33.99 -21.03 25.85
C LEU A 610 34.44 -22.17 26.77
N GLN A 611 35.32 -23.06 26.31
CA GLN A 611 35.90 -24.11 27.15
C GLN A 611 36.58 -23.52 28.40
N SER A 612 37.41 -22.50 28.23
CA SER A 612 38.12 -21.85 29.33
C SER A 612 37.14 -21.23 30.34
N LEU A 613 36.06 -20.60 29.87
CA LEU A 613 34.98 -20.07 30.70
C LEU A 613 34.22 -21.17 31.46
N LEU A 614 33.85 -22.28 30.79
CA LEU A 614 33.12 -23.37 31.42
C LEU A 614 33.95 -24.07 32.51
N ARG A 615 35.26 -24.21 32.30
CA ARG A 615 36.20 -24.67 33.33
C ARG A 615 36.29 -23.69 34.49
N ALA A 616 36.30 -22.38 34.22
CA ALA A 616 36.29 -21.35 35.25
C ALA A 616 34.98 -21.39 36.07
N ASP A 617 33.82 -21.57 35.42
CA ASP A 617 32.52 -21.72 36.07
C ASP A 617 32.47 -22.95 36.97
N ALA A 618 33.03 -24.08 36.52
CA ALA A 618 33.13 -25.29 37.33
C ALA A 618 33.98 -25.05 38.59
N LEU A 619 35.15 -24.42 38.46
CA LEU A 619 35.99 -24.06 39.60
C LEU A 619 35.32 -23.04 40.54
N PHE A 620 34.57 -22.10 39.99
CA PHE A 620 33.84 -21.12 40.78
C PHE A 620 32.78 -21.78 41.66
N ARG A 621 32.03 -22.75 41.12
CA ARG A 621 31.10 -23.56 41.91
C ARG A 621 31.81 -24.31 43.05
N ASP A 622 32.98 -24.88 42.79
CA ASP A 622 33.79 -25.53 43.83
C ASP A 622 34.26 -24.55 44.91
N ILE A 623 34.68 -23.34 44.52
CA ILE A 623 35.02 -22.26 45.46
C ILE A 623 33.79 -21.91 46.32
N GLN A 624 32.61 -21.71 45.73
CA GLN A 624 31.39 -21.41 46.47
C GLN A 624 31.05 -22.49 47.51
N VAL A 625 31.17 -23.77 47.14
CA VAL A 625 30.93 -24.90 48.05
C VAL A 625 31.98 -24.96 49.16
N ALA A 626 33.26 -24.74 48.85
CA ALA A 626 34.34 -24.74 49.83
C ALA A 626 34.13 -23.66 50.91
N PHE A 627 33.75 -22.44 50.51
CA PHE A 627 33.43 -21.35 51.44
C PHE A 627 32.11 -21.58 52.19
N GLY A 628 31.11 -22.21 51.57
CA GLY A 628 29.86 -22.60 52.22
C GLY A 628 30.03 -23.65 53.33
N SER A 629 31.03 -24.52 53.21
CA SER A 629 31.33 -25.57 54.20
C SER A 629 32.05 -25.08 55.46
N MET A 630 32.59 -23.85 55.46
CA MET A 630 33.35 -23.28 56.57
C MET A 630 32.48 -22.67 57.70
N ASN A 631 31.16 -22.86 57.64
CA ASN A 631 30.16 -22.30 58.56
C ASN A 631 30.06 -23.02 59.93
N GLY A 632 31.19 -23.48 60.45
CA GLY A 632 31.31 -24.21 61.71
C GLY A 632 32.28 -23.56 62.69
N GLY A 633 32.26 -22.24 62.84
CA GLY A 633 33.10 -21.54 63.83
C GLY A 633 33.16 -20.04 63.56
N GLY A 634 32.81 -19.22 64.56
CA GLY A 634 32.66 -17.79 64.41
C GLY A 634 33.93 -17.06 63.94
N MET A 635 33.97 -16.67 62.67
CA MET A 635 34.83 -15.61 62.13
C MET A 635 34.32 -15.22 60.71
N GLY A 636 33.99 -13.94 60.47
CA GLY A 636 34.05 -13.35 59.12
C GLY A 636 32.79 -13.30 58.23
N SER A 637 31.75 -12.55 58.63
CA SER A 637 30.56 -12.22 57.79
C SER A 637 30.80 -11.20 56.65
N GLY A 638 32.06 -10.84 56.32
CA GLY A 638 32.38 -9.80 55.32
C GLY A 638 32.61 -10.32 53.90
N ALA A 639 33.46 -11.35 53.74
CA ALA A 639 33.95 -11.79 52.43
C ALA A 639 32.86 -12.39 51.50
N GLN A 640 31.87 -13.09 52.06
CA GLN A 640 30.76 -13.68 51.30
C GLN A 640 29.78 -12.61 50.77
N ARG A 641 29.52 -11.59 51.60
CA ARG A 641 28.58 -10.50 51.29
C ARG A 641 29.18 -9.51 50.29
N ASP A 642 30.51 -9.37 50.29
CA ASP A 642 31.26 -8.59 49.30
C ASP A 642 31.42 -9.34 47.96
N LEU A 643 31.52 -10.67 47.93
CA LEU A 643 31.51 -11.44 46.68
C LEU A 643 30.16 -11.34 45.94
N ALA A 644 29.05 -11.51 46.67
CA ALA A 644 27.71 -11.38 46.10
C ALA A 644 27.43 -9.95 45.58
N ARG A 645 27.83 -8.91 46.34
CA ARG A 645 27.69 -7.51 45.92
C ARG A 645 28.61 -7.11 44.75
N MET A 646 29.77 -7.74 44.61
CA MET A 646 30.72 -7.45 43.53
C MET A 646 30.22 -7.94 42.17
N PHE A 647 29.57 -9.11 42.13
CA PHE A 647 28.93 -9.63 40.92
C PHE A 647 27.65 -8.87 40.59
N ASP A 648 26.79 -8.57 41.57
CA ASP A 648 25.56 -7.79 41.35
C ASP A 648 25.86 -6.39 40.76
N LEU A 649 26.94 -5.72 41.18
CA LEU A 649 27.27 -4.35 40.73
C LEU A 649 27.74 -4.29 39.27
N GLU A 650 28.38 -5.35 38.74
CA GLU A 650 28.74 -5.43 37.32
C GLU A 650 27.55 -5.86 36.45
N LEU A 651 26.69 -6.73 36.98
CA LEU A 651 25.50 -7.19 36.30
C LEU A 651 24.45 -6.08 36.17
N ASP A 652 24.36 -5.16 37.13
CA ASP A 652 23.47 -3.98 37.10
C ASP A 652 23.82 -2.96 36.01
N THR A 653 25.09 -2.86 35.59
CA THR A 653 25.46 -2.00 34.45
C THR A 653 24.95 -2.55 33.12
N SER A 654 24.65 -3.85 33.05
CA SER A 654 24.02 -4.50 31.88
C SER A 654 22.49 -4.55 31.97
N LYS A 655 21.89 -4.53 33.17
CA LYS A 655 20.43 -4.43 33.36
C LYS A 655 19.85 -3.14 32.79
N ASN A 656 20.59 -2.03 32.84
CA ASN A 656 20.16 -0.76 32.23
C ASN A 656 20.04 -0.78 30.69
N GLN A 657 20.50 -1.84 30.01
CA GLN A 657 20.37 -1.97 28.54
C GLN A 657 19.41 -3.08 28.10
N TYR A 658 18.96 -3.95 29.00
CA TYR A 658 18.07 -5.08 28.67
C TYR A 658 16.71 -5.08 29.40
N GLU A 659 16.48 -4.20 30.39
CA GLU A 659 15.17 -4.12 31.09
C GLU A 659 14.04 -3.45 30.29
N THR A 660 14.26 -2.99 29.06
CA THR A 660 13.15 -2.44 28.23
C THR A 660 12.34 -3.50 27.47
N GLY A 661 12.61 -4.80 27.67
CA GLY A 661 11.91 -5.90 26.97
C GLY A 661 11.07 -6.86 27.83
N GLN A 662 11.23 -6.91 29.15
CA GLN A 662 10.79 -8.09 29.93
C GLN A 662 9.70 -7.86 30.97
N SER A 663 8.87 -6.83 30.80
CA SER A 663 7.68 -6.59 31.65
C SER A 663 6.38 -7.21 31.09
N ALA A 664 6.42 -7.92 29.96
CA ALA A 664 5.24 -8.33 29.21
C ALA A 664 4.70 -9.74 29.53
N SER A 665 5.47 -10.61 30.21
CA SER A 665 5.13 -12.05 30.32
C SER A 665 3.97 -12.37 31.27
N ALA A 666 3.73 -11.58 32.33
CA ALA A 666 2.58 -11.82 33.21
C ALA A 666 1.24 -11.28 32.64
N ALA A 667 1.29 -10.26 31.77
CA ALA A 667 0.11 -9.72 31.11
C ALA A 667 -0.27 -10.52 29.85
N SER A 668 0.72 -11.12 29.16
CA SER A 668 0.48 -11.92 27.96
C SER A 668 -0.26 -13.23 28.23
N ASP A 669 -0.01 -13.89 29.37
CA ASP A 669 -0.63 -15.18 29.67
C ASP A 669 -2.11 -15.04 30.04
N GLN A 670 -2.47 -13.94 30.72
CA GLN A 670 -3.87 -13.61 31.02
C GLN A 670 -4.63 -13.16 29.76
N GLN A 671 -3.97 -12.43 28.85
CA GLN A 671 -4.57 -12.03 27.59
C GLN A 671 -4.84 -13.24 26.67
N LYS A 672 -3.86 -14.15 26.53
CA LYS A 672 -4.02 -15.40 25.77
C LYS A 672 -5.15 -16.27 26.30
N ALA A 673 -5.31 -16.38 27.61
CA ALA A 673 -6.40 -17.15 28.20
C ALA A 673 -7.79 -16.55 27.94
N ILE A 674 -7.88 -15.22 27.77
CA ILE A 674 -9.12 -14.52 27.39
C ILE A 674 -9.42 -14.74 25.90
N ASP A 675 -8.40 -14.68 25.04
CA ASP A 675 -8.53 -14.91 23.61
C ASP A 675 -8.95 -16.37 23.31
N ASP A 676 -8.33 -17.36 23.98
CA ASP A 676 -8.69 -18.78 23.90
C ASP A 676 -10.15 -19.03 24.35
N ALA A 677 -10.58 -18.37 25.43
CA ALA A 677 -11.95 -18.48 25.91
C ALA A 677 -12.97 -17.89 24.92
N PHE A 678 -12.59 -16.79 24.25
CA PHE A 678 -13.42 -16.15 23.24
C PHE A 678 -13.56 -17.02 21.98
N GLU A 679 -12.48 -17.62 21.48
CA GLU A 679 -12.51 -18.51 20.31
C GLU A 679 -13.37 -19.75 20.58
N ARG A 680 -13.27 -20.33 21.78
CA ARG A 680 -14.12 -21.46 22.22
C ARG A 680 -15.60 -21.06 22.29
N LEU A 681 -15.90 -19.85 22.77
CA LEU A 681 -17.27 -19.33 22.82
C LEU A 681 -17.87 -19.17 21.42
N GLN A 682 -17.11 -18.64 20.46
CA GLN A 682 -17.55 -18.52 19.07
C GLN A 682 -17.81 -19.89 18.44
N THR A 683 -16.92 -20.85 18.69
CA THR A 683 -17.05 -22.21 18.19
C THR A 683 -18.31 -22.89 18.74
N LEU A 684 -18.61 -22.68 20.03
CA LEU A 684 -19.81 -23.19 20.68
C LEU A 684 -21.09 -22.56 20.12
N ALA A 685 -21.13 -21.23 19.98
CA ALA A 685 -22.26 -20.52 19.41
C ALA A 685 -22.55 -20.98 17.97
N ARG A 686 -21.50 -21.16 17.16
CA ARG A 686 -21.61 -21.62 15.77
C ARG A 686 -22.12 -23.06 15.68
N ARG A 687 -21.59 -23.98 16.49
CA ARG A 687 -22.06 -25.38 16.55
C ARG A 687 -23.51 -25.48 16.99
N GLN A 688 -23.93 -24.65 17.94
CA GLN A 688 -25.32 -24.59 18.39
C GLN A 688 -26.25 -24.13 17.26
N GLN A 689 -25.85 -23.11 16.48
CA GLN A 689 -26.60 -22.65 15.31
C GLN A 689 -26.71 -23.73 14.22
N GLU A 690 -25.62 -24.47 13.97
CA GLU A 690 -25.60 -25.56 12.99
C GLU A 690 -26.53 -26.72 13.39
N LEU A 691 -26.62 -27.05 14.69
CA LEU A 691 -27.55 -28.07 15.20
C LEU A 691 -29.02 -27.63 15.13
N ALA A 692 -29.31 -26.37 15.48
CA ALA A 692 -30.64 -25.80 15.35
C ALA A 692 -31.12 -25.85 13.88
N ALA A 693 -30.21 -25.63 12.92
CA ALA A 693 -30.51 -25.72 11.49
C ALA A 693 -30.72 -27.19 11.00
N GLN A 694 -30.01 -28.16 11.58
CA GLN A 694 -30.08 -29.59 11.20
C GLN A 694 -31.23 -30.37 11.87
N SER A 695 -31.91 -29.78 12.86
CA SER A 695 -33.07 -30.34 13.60
C SER A 695 -34.22 -30.87 12.71
N SER A 696 -34.24 -30.48 11.42
CA SER A 696 -35.33 -30.82 10.50
C SER A 696 -35.27 -32.23 9.88
N GLN A 697 -34.15 -32.98 9.95
CA GLN A 697 -33.99 -34.17 9.08
C GLN A 697 -33.23 -35.41 9.62
N GLN A 698 -32.83 -35.50 10.90
CA GLN A 698 -32.00 -36.63 11.39
C GLN A 698 -32.51 -37.35 12.66
N GLN A 699 -31.95 -38.54 12.91
CA GLN A 699 -32.39 -39.51 13.93
C GLN A 699 -32.20 -39.02 15.38
N PRO A 700 -33.14 -39.34 16.30
CA PRO A 700 -33.20 -38.76 17.65
C PRO A 700 -32.15 -39.26 18.66
N LEU A 701 -31.25 -40.19 18.30
CA LEU A 701 -30.21 -40.67 19.24
C LEU A 701 -28.87 -39.94 19.07
N GLU A 702 -28.52 -39.62 17.81
CA GLU A 702 -27.26 -38.96 17.46
C GLU A 702 -27.28 -37.48 17.86
N GLN A 703 -28.44 -36.82 17.69
CA GLN A 703 -28.69 -35.46 18.19
C GLN A 703 -28.50 -35.34 19.70
N ARG A 704 -29.02 -36.30 20.48
CA ARG A 704 -28.88 -36.30 21.96
C ARG A 704 -27.43 -36.38 22.42
N TRP A 705 -26.60 -37.15 21.71
CA TRP A 705 -25.17 -37.24 22.03
C TRP A 705 -24.44 -35.93 21.69
N GLN A 706 -24.78 -35.31 20.56
CA GLN A 706 -24.21 -34.02 20.14
C GLN A 706 -24.62 -32.88 21.09
N GLU A 707 -25.89 -32.83 21.50
CA GLU A 707 -26.40 -31.86 22.51
C GLU A 707 -25.75 -32.05 23.88
N GLU A 708 -25.53 -33.29 24.32
CA GLU A 708 -24.81 -33.56 25.57
C GLU A 708 -23.33 -33.16 25.51
N GLN A 709 -22.66 -33.33 24.36
CA GLN A 709 -21.28 -32.88 24.19
C GLN A 709 -21.17 -31.36 24.27
N LEU A 710 -22.03 -30.63 23.56
CA LEU A 710 -22.06 -29.16 23.60
C LEU A 710 -22.29 -28.62 25.01
N ARG A 711 -23.18 -29.26 25.77
CA ARG A 711 -23.41 -28.88 27.17
C ARG A 711 -22.13 -29.02 28.01
N ARG A 712 -21.36 -30.11 27.85
CA ARG A 712 -20.10 -30.32 28.58
C ARG A 712 -19.06 -29.27 28.20
N GLU A 713 -18.92 -28.98 26.92
CA GLU A 713 -18.00 -27.95 26.44
C GLU A 713 -18.38 -26.55 26.97
N ALA A 714 -19.68 -26.22 27.03
CA ALA A 714 -20.16 -24.97 27.62
C ALA A 714 -19.89 -24.90 29.14
N GLU A 715 -20.02 -26.03 29.86
CA GLU A 715 -19.72 -26.12 31.28
C GLU A 715 -18.21 -25.93 31.56
N GLU A 716 -17.34 -26.53 30.75
CA GLU A 716 -15.89 -26.37 30.82
C GLU A 716 -15.48 -24.91 30.58
N LEU A 717 -16.05 -24.28 29.55
CA LEU A 717 -15.80 -22.87 29.24
C LEU A 717 -16.25 -21.94 30.37
N ARG A 718 -17.41 -22.21 31.00
CA ARG A 718 -17.88 -21.46 32.17
C ARG A 718 -16.92 -21.56 33.34
N ARG A 719 -16.38 -22.76 33.62
CA ARG A 719 -15.40 -22.97 34.71
C ARG A 719 -14.10 -22.20 34.44
N GLN A 720 -13.62 -22.21 33.20
CA GLN A 720 -12.44 -21.45 32.79
C GLN A 720 -12.65 -19.94 32.99
N MET A 721 -13.81 -19.42 32.58
CA MET A 721 -14.19 -18.01 32.75
C MET A 721 -14.32 -17.60 34.24
N GLN A 722 -14.84 -18.48 35.10
CA GLN A 722 -14.91 -18.23 36.54
C GLN A 722 -13.53 -18.19 37.18
N GLN A 723 -12.60 -19.06 36.77
CA GLN A 723 -11.21 -19.02 37.23
C GLN A 723 -10.53 -17.72 36.83
N LEU A 724 -10.72 -17.27 35.59
CA LEU A 724 -10.18 -15.98 35.11
C LEU A 724 -10.73 -14.80 35.91
N ALA A 725 -12.04 -14.79 36.20
CA ALA A 725 -12.66 -13.77 37.05
C ALA A 725 -12.08 -13.76 38.47
N GLN A 726 -11.79 -14.94 39.03
CA GLN A 726 -11.28 -15.09 40.39
C GLN A 726 -9.80 -14.69 40.49
N ASN A 727 -8.99 -15.03 39.48
CA ASN A 727 -7.57 -14.65 39.39
C ASN A 727 -7.38 -13.14 39.24
N SER A 728 -8.31 -12.48 38.52
CA SER A 728 -8.29 -11.01 38.37
C SER A 728 -8.57 -10.27 39.70
N GLN A 729 -9.33 -10.89 40.62
CA GLN A 729 -9.71 -10.28 41.89
C GLN A 729 -8.66 -10.48 43.00
N SER A 730 -7.88 -11.58 42.95
CA SER A 730 -6.74 -11.80 43.86
C SER A 730 -5.63 -10.78 43.65
N ASN A 731 -5.47 -10.25 42.44
CA ASN A 731 -4.40 -9.29 42.14
C ASN A 731 -4.70 -7.85 42.64
N SER A 732 -5.97 -7.48 42.83
CA SER A 732 -6.36 -6.15 43.38
C SER A 732 -6.41 -6.09 44.90
N SER A 733 -6.34 -7.22 45.61
CA SER A 733 -6.54 -7.25 47.08
C SER A 733 -5.24 -7.08 47.88
N ASN A 734 -4.07 -7.13 47.23
CA ASN A 734 -2.77 -7.11 47.91
C ASN A 734 -2.16 -5.70 48.09
N ASP A 735 -2.82 -4.65 47.60
CA ASP A 735 -2.28 -3.28 47.58
C ASP A 735 -2.96 -2.32 48.59
N GLN A 736 -3.90 -2.81 49.40
CA GLN A 736 -4.72 -1.96 50.29
C GLN A 736 -4.40 -2.08 51.79
N GLN A 737 -3.28 -2.72 52.17
CA GLN A 737 -2.94 -2.94 53.58
C GLN A 737 -1.70 -2.17 54.09
N SER A 738 -1.17 -1.20 53.34
CA SER A 738 0.07 -0.48 53.72
C SER A 738 -0.08 1.01 54.07
N SER A 739 -1.28 1.60 54.05
CA SER A 739 -1.45 3.05 54.26
C SER A 739 -2.30 3.40 55.49
N SER A 740 -1.90 2.95 56.67
CA SER A 740 -2.35 3.56 57.93
C SER A 740 -1.27 3.55 58.98
N SER A 741 -0.35 4.51 58.93
CA SER A 741 0.34 5.06 60.11
C SER A 741 1.23 6.25 59.72
N GLN A 742 0.93 7.39 60.33
CA GLN A 742 1.86 8.35 60.93
C GLN A 742 1.72 9.80 60.44
N ASP A 743 0.90 10.53 61.21
CA ASP A 743 0.94 11.97 61.41
C ASP A 743 2.34 12.45 61.85
N GLY A 744 2.77 13.61 61.34
CA GLY A 744 4.07 14.21 61.64
C GLY A 744 4.30 15.58 60.97
N GLN A 745 3.65 16.59 61.56
CA GLN A 745 3.69 18.04 61.43
C GLN A 745 5.02 18.76 60.98
N GLN A 746 4.81 19.88 60.24
CA GLN A 746 5.61 21.12 60.10
C GLN A 746 6.90 21.17 59.24
N SER A 747 6.87 21.96 58.15
CA SER A 747 7.55 23.27 58.05
C SER A 747 7.26 23.96 56.70
N ALA A 748 7.04 25.28 56.75
CA ALA A 748 6.61 26.14 55.64
C ALA A 748 7.75 27.01 55.09
N SER A 749 7.50 27.57 53.89
CA SER A 749 8.27 28.56 53.10
C SER A 749 9.49 28.00 52.36
N SER A 750 9.77 28.27 51.08
CA SER A 750 9.35 29.30 50.13
C SER A 750 9.83 28.89 48.72
N GLY A 751 9.12 29.27 47.64
CA GLY A 751 9.66 29.20 46.27
C GLY A 751 8.64 28.78 45.20
N SER A 752 7.91 29.74 44.66
CA SER A 752 7.04 29.57 43.49
C SER A 752 7.85 29.42 42.20
N MET A 753 7.74 28.26 41.55
CA MET A 753 7.68 27.99 40.10
C MET A 753 8.32 26.63 39.77
N GLN A 754 7.60 25.54 40.00
CA GLN A 754 7.80 24.29 39.26
C GLN A 754 6.55 23.40 39.35
N GLY A 755 5.40 23.90 38.88
CA GLY A 755 4.18 23.11 38.74
C GLY A 755 4.00 22.64 37.30
N SER A 756 4.54 21.46 36.93
CA SER A 756 4.08 20.69 35.75
C SER A 756 4.67 19.29 35.56
N ARG A 757 5.33 18.68 36.55
CA ARG A 757 5.85 17.30 36.40
C ARG A 757 5.34 16.27 37.41
N GLN A 758 4.38 16.64 38.26
CA GLN A 758 3.85 15.76 39.30
C GLN A 758 2.33 15.47 39.18
N GLY A 759 1.72 15.77 38.03
CA GLY A 759 0.32 15.41 37.73
C GLY A 759 0.16 14.10 36.96
N THR A 760 1.17 13.66 36.21
CA THR A 760 1.03 12.56 35.23
C THR A 760 1.15 11.17 35.86
N ARG A 761 1.78 11.03 37.03
CA ARG A 761 1.97 9.71 37.69
C ARG A 761 0.75 9.27 38.50
N ALA A 762 -0.04 10.21 39.03
CA ALA A 762 -1.28 9.91 39.75
C ALA A 762 -2.47 9.64 38.83
N GLN A 763 -2.45 10.18 37.60
CA GLN A 763 -3.54 10.00 36.63
C GLN A 763 -3.48 8.67 35.87
N ASN A 764 -2.29 8.09 35.68
CA ASN A 764 -2.12 6.77 35.06
C ASN A 764 -2.50 5.62 36.00
N GLY A 765 -2.27 5.75 37.31
CA GLY A 765 -2.66 4.72 38.29
C GLY A 765 -4.18 4.56 38.44
N ALA A 766 -4.94 5.67 38.36
CA ALA A 766 -6.40 5.64 38.46
C ALA A 766 -7.08 5.03 37.21
N LYS A 767 -6.50 5.21 36.01
CA LYS A 767 -7.03 4.62 34.76
C LYS A 767 -6.83 3.11 34.70
N GLN A 768 -5.70 2.61 35.20
CA GLN A 768 -5.40 1.17 35.20
C GLN A 768 -6.34 0.39 36.15
N ASP A 769 -6.73 1.03 37.26
CA ASP A 769 -7.65 0.48 38.26
C ASP A 769 -9.13 0.52 37.81
N GLU A 770 -9.49 1.47 36.94
CA GLU A 770 -10.81 1.55 36.30
C GLU A 770 -10.94 0.49 35.18
N GLN A 771 -9.88 0.28 34.41
CA GLN A 771 -9.81 -0.72 33.34
C GLN A 771 -9.86 -2.15 33.87
N SER A 772 -9.19 -2.46 34.99
CA SER A 772 -9.24 -3.77 35.64
C SER A 772 -10.64 -4.10 36.20
N ARG A 773 -11.34 -3.10 36.77
CA ARG A 773 -12.72 -3.25 37.27
C ARG A 773 -13.73 -3.45 36.16
N GLN A 774 -13.60 -2.72 35.05
CA GLN A 774 -14.43 -2.90 33.86
C GLN A 774 -14.21 -4.29 33.25
N MET A 775 -12.95 -4.73 33.18
CA MET A 775 -12.57 -6.08 32.73
C MET A 775 -13.22 -7.19 33.58
N ALA A 776 -13.11 -7.10 34.90
CA ALA A 776 -13.76 -8.06 35.81
C ALA A 776 -15.30 -8.06 35.67
N SER A 777 -15.90 -6.90 35.37
CA SER A 777 -17.36 -6.79 35.19
C SER A 777 -17.86 -7.46 33.91
N ALA A 778 -17.14 -7.32 32.79
CA ALA A 778 -17.49 -7.93 31.50
C ALA A 778 -17.31 -9.46 31.54
N ILE A 779 -16.22 -9.96 32.16
CA ILE A 779 -16.01 -11.41 32.36
C ILE A 779 -17.13 -12.01 33.21
N ARG A 780 -17.58 -11.30 34.26
CA ARG A 780 -18.71 -11.75 35.09
C ARG A 780 -20.03 -11.74 34.32
N GLN A 781 -20.28 -10.73 33.49
CA GLN A 781 -21.48 -10.67 32.64
C GLN A 781 -21.50 -11.83 31.64
N ALA A 782 -20.38 -12.12 30.99
CA ALA A 782 -20.24 -13.25 30.07
C ALA A 782 -20.40 -14.61 30.79
N ALA A 783 -19.79 -14.78 31.97
CA ALA A 783 -19.93 -15.99 32.77
C ALA A 783 -21.39 -16.23 33.23
N ASN A 784 -22.11 -15.17 33.59
CA ASN A 784 -23.52 -15.24 33.98
C ASN A 784 -24.43 -15.57 32.79
N ALA A 785 -24.15 -15.04 31.61
CA ALA A 785 -24.87 -15.34 30.38
C ALA A 785 -24.64 -16.80 29.95
N LEU A 786 -23.39 -17.30 30.02
CA LEU A 786 -23.07 -18.72 29.81
C LEU A 786 -23.79 -19.65 30.78
N GLN A 787 -23.90 -19.25 32.06
CA GLN A 787 -24.64 -20.04 33.04
C GLN A 787 -26.13 -20.16 32.70
N ARG A 788 -26.77 -19.07 32.25
CA ARG A 788 -28.17 -19.10 31.82
C ARG A 788 -28.34 -19.90 30.53
N ALA A 789 -27.39 -19.81 29.61
CA ALA A 789 -27.39 -20.64 28.40
C ALA A 789 -27.32 -22.13 28.76
N GLU A 790 -26.49 -22.52 29.73
CA GLU A 790 -26.38 -23.90 30.21
C GLU A 790 -27.70 -24.42 30.82
N GLU A 791 -28.38 -23.57 31.61
CA GLU A 791 -29.67 -23.90 32.21
C GLU A 791 -30.79 -24.05 31.16
N GLU A 792 -30.81 -23.19 30.14
CA GLU A 792 -31.78 -23.30 29.04
C GLU A 792 -31.48 -24.49 28.11
N MET A 793 -30.20 -24.79 27.84
CA MET A 793 -29.81 -26.02 27.12
C MET A 793 -30.21 -27.28 27.89
N ARG A 794 -30.10 -27.26 29.23
CA ARG A 794 -30.54 -28.37 30.07
C ARG A 794 -32.05 -28.58 29.97
N LYS A 795 -32.84 -27.50 29.98
CA LYS A 795 -34.30 -27.57 29.81
C LYS A 795 -34.69 -28.04 28.41
N ALA A 796 -33.98 -27.59 27.37
CA ALA A 796 -34.18 -28.05 26.00
C ALA A 796 -34.05 -29.57 25.90
N VAL A 797 -32.98 -30.15 26.48
CA VAL A 797 -32.72 -31.59 26.44
C VAL A 797 -33.67 -32.38 27.35
N SER A 798 -33.99 -31.88 28.55
CA SER A 798 -34.82 -32.63 29.51
C SER A 798 -36.32 -32.52 29.23
N GLU A 799 -36.80 -31.39 28.73
CA GLU A 799 -38.23 -31.08 28.56
C GLU A 799 -38.67 -31.01 27.09
N HIS A 800 -37.74 -31.13 26.14
CA HIS A 800 -38.00 -31.02 24.69
C HIS A 800 -38.63 -29.67 24.30
N ASP A 801 -38.24 -28.60 24.99
CA ASP A 801 -38.76 -27.26 24.74
C ASP A 801 -37.90 -26.50 23.71
N ARG A 802 -38.40 -26.41 22.47
CA ARG A 802 -37.78 -25.64 21.38
C ARG A 802 -37.60 -24.16 21.71
N THR A 803 -38.39 -23.61 22.63
CA THR A 803 -38.25 -22.21 23.05
C THR A 803 -37.05 -22.02 23.97
N ALA A 804 -36.61 -23.06 24.68
CA ALA A 804 -35.41 -23.04 25.51
C ALA A 804 -34.12 -23.04 24.65
N GLU A 805 -34.12 -23.71 23.49
CA GLU A 805 -32.99 -23.66 22.53
C GLU A 805 -32.75 -22.25 22.00
N GLN A 806 -33.81 -21.54 21.62
CA GLN A 806 -33.73 -20.16 21.15
C GLN A 806 -33.26 -19.20 22.26
N ARG A 807 -33.68 -19.43 23.51
CA ARG A 807 -33.18 -18.66 24.65
C ARG A 807 -31.70 -18.94 24.92
N ALA A 808 -31.27 -20.20 24.83
CA ALA A 808 -29.85 -20.54 24.96
C ALA A 808 -28.98 -19.83 23.91
N GLU A 809 -29.45 -19.74 22.66
CA GLU A 809 -28.75 -18.99 21.59
C GLU A 809 -28.61 -17.52 21.94
N SER A 810 -29.71 -16.89 22.42
CA SER A 810 -29.67 -15.48 22.83
C SER A 810 -28.70 -15.24 23.98
N GLN A 811 -28.61 -16.15 24.96
CA GLN A 811 -27.69 -16.02 26.10
C GLN A 811 -26.22 -16.24 25.69
N LEU A 812 -25.94 -17.12 24.72
CA LEU A 812 -24.60 -17.27 24.15
C LEU A 812 -24.18 -16.02 23.35
N ALA A 813 -25.11 -15.43 22.59
CA ALA A 813 -24.87 -14.18 21.88
C ALA A 813 -24.62 -13.01 22.85
N ASP A 814 -25.36 -12.91 23.96
CA ASP A 814 -25.13 -11.92 25.02
C ASP A 814 -23.73 -12.07 25.65
N ALA A 815 -23.29 -13.32 25.89
CA ALA A 815 -21.95 -13.59 26.39
C ALA A 815 -20.86 -13.17 25.39
N GLN A 816 -21.07 -13.42 24.10
CA GLN A 816 -20.18 -13.00 23.02
C GLN A 816 -20.09 -11.48 22.92
N ASN A 817 -21.23 -10.79 22.99
CA ASN A 817 -21.29 -9.33 22.89
C ASN A 817 -20.62 -8.63 24.08
N ALA A 818 -20.78 -9.16 25.29
CA ALA A 818 -20.10 -8.65 26.49
C ALA A 818 -18.57 -8.71 26.35
N LEU A 819 -18.01 -9.83 25.88
CA LEU A 819 -16.57 -9.97 25.63
C LEU A 819 -16.07 -9.13 24.45
N ASN A 820 -16.86 -9.05 23.38
CA ASN A 820 -16.49 -8.27 22.20
C ASN A 820 -16.41 -6.76 22.51
N SER A 821 -17.34 -6.24 23.32
CA SER A 821 -17.34 -4.84 23.75
C SER A 821 -16.10 -4.46 24.58
N MET A 822 -15.61 -5.39 25.40
CA MET A 822 -14.40 -5.24 26.20
C MET A 822 -13.13 -5.22 25.33
N LEU A 823 -13.01 -6.16 24.38
CA LEU A 823 -11.89 -6.20 23.42
C LEU A 823 -11.81 -4.91 22.59
N HIS A 824 -12.96 -4.36 22.17
CA HIS A 824 -13.01 -3.09 21.44
C HIS A 824 -12.52 -1.90 22.28
N GLN A 825 -12.90 -1.82 23.55
CA GLN A 825 -12.43 -0.76 24.44
C GLN A 825 -10.93 -0.88 24.74
N GLN A 826 -10.42 -2.10 24.93
CA GLN A 826 -9.00 -2.34 25.14
C GLN A 826 -8.17 -1.91 23.90
N ALA A 827 -8.58 -2.31 22.71
CA ALA A 827 -7.92 -1.92 21.45
C ALA A 827 -7.96 -0.40 21.22
N GLY A 828 -9.11 0.25 21.50
CA GLY A 828 -9.25 1.70 21.41
C GLY A 828 -8.33 2.46 22.36
N SER A 829 -8.17 1.98 23.59
CA SER A 829 -7.26 2.59 24.58
C SER A 829 -5.78 2.46 24.19
N SER A 830 -5.36 1.27 23.72
CA SER A 830 -3.97 1.03 23.28
C SER A 830 -3.61 1.87 22.05
N ILE A 831 -4.51 1.98 21.07
CA ILE A 831 -4.29 2.79 19.88
C ILE A 831 -4.33 4.29 20.20
N GLY A 832 -5.17 4.72 21.15
CA GLY A 832 -5.14 6.07 21.67
C GLY A 832 -3.78 6.44 22.28
N GLU A 833 -3.16 5.53 23.05
CA GLU A 833 -1.81 5.73 23.60
C GLU A 833 -0.74 5.80 22.51
N MET A 834 -0.80 4.92 21.51
CA MET A 834 0.13 4.94 20.37
C MET A 834 -0.03 6.22 19.53
N SER A 835 -1.25 6.68 19.29
CA SER A 835 -1.53 7.95 18.61
C SER A 835 -0.94 9.15 19.38
N GLN A 836 -1.05 9.14 20.70
CA GLN A 836 -0.45 10.17 21.55
C GLN A 836 1.08 10.14 21.51
N ARG A 837 1.70 8.96 21.59
CA ARG A 837 3.17 8.81 21.47
C ARG A 837 3.68 9.24 20.10
N ALA A 838 2.97 8.90 19.03
CA ALA A 838 3.32 9.31 17.67
C ALA A 838 3.22 10.84 17.47
N ARG A 839 2.22 11.49 18.10
CA ARG A 839 2.12 12.96 18.11
C ARG A 839 3.28 13.60 18.88
N GLN A 840 3.62 13.08 20.05
CA GLN A 840 4.78 13.57 20.82
C GLN A 840 6.07 13.43 20.02
N LEU A 841 6.29 12.29 19.37
CA LEU A 841 7.45 12.07 18.50
C LEU A 841 7.49 13.01 17.30
N ALA A 842 6.35 13.26 16.66
CA ALA A 842 6.26 14.20 15.55
C ALA A 842 6.57 15.64 15.98
N GLU A 843 6.07 16.05 17.16
CA GLU A 843 6.34 17.37 17.73
C GLU A 843 7.82 17.54 18.12
N GLU A 844 8.39 16.57 18.85
CA GLU A 844 9.80 16.60 19.27
C GLU A 844 10.75 16.56 18.06
N GLN A 845 10.44 15.75 17.05
CA GLN A 845 11.22 15.71 15.81
C GLN A 845 11.17 17.04 15.05
N ARG A 846 9.99 17.66 14.95
CA ARG A 846 9.83 18.95 14.28
C ARG A 846 10.58 20.07 15.01
N GLU A 847 10.59 20.03 16.34
CA GLU A 847 11.36 20.97 17.15
C GLU A 847 12.87 20.76 16.95
N LEU A 848 13.33 19.52 16.94
CA LEU A 848 14.73 19.17 16.68
C LEU A 848 15.15 19.63 15.28
N ALA A 849 14.35 19.35 14.25
CA ALA A 849 14.59 19.80 12.88
C ALA A 849 14.70 21.34 12.79
N SER A 850 13.83 22.05 13.50
CA SER A 850 13.84 23.52 13.55
C SER A 850 15.08 24.07 14.25
N ARG A 851 15.46 23.48 15.41
CA ARG A 851 16.69 23.81 16.15
C ARG A 851 17.94 23.54 15.30
N ARG A 852 17.96 22.42 14.56
CA ARG A 852 19.03 22.04 13.64
C ARG A 852 19.15 23.02 12.48
N LYS A 853 18.03 23.40 11.85
CA LYS A 853 18.03 24.42 10.78
C LYS A 853 18.57 25.77 11.27
N LEU A 854 18.13 26.23 12.44
CA LEU A 854 18.62 27.48 13.06
C LEU A 854 20.13 27.43 13.37
N MET A 855 20.63 26.30 13.84
CA MET A 855 22.06 26.10 14.13
C MET A 855 22.92 26.22 12.86
N TYR A 856 22.42 25.72 11.73
CA TYR A 856 23.16 25.70 10.46
C TYR A 856 22.83 26.87 9.51
N SER A 857 21.83 27.71 9.83
CA SER A 857 21.40 28.83 8.98
C SER A 857 22.02 30.20 9.34
N ALA A 858 23.05 30.26 10.18
CA ALA A 858 23.71 31.53 10.52
C ALA A 858 24.69 31.99 9.41
N PRO A 859 24.70 33.28 9.00
CA PRO A 859 25.50 33.75 7.86
C PRO A 859 27.00 33.91 8.20
N MET A 860 27.85 33.45 7.28
CA MET A 860 29.30 33.71 7.24
C MET A 860 29.58 35.22 7.33
N ARG A 861 30.13 35.67 8.45
CA ARG A 861 30.60 37.05 8.67
C ARG A 861 32.11 37.10 8.54
N GLY A 862 32.62 37.71 7.46
CA GLY A 862 33.99 38.23 7.42
C GLY A 862 34.69 38.14 6.07
N GLY A 863 34.67 39.24 5.30
CA GLY A 863 35.57 39.45 4.15
C GLY A 863 35.01 40.44 3.12
N ARG A 864 35.17 41.75 3.37
CA ARG A 864 35.20 42.80 2.32
C ARG A 864 36.31 42.41 1.34
N ASP A 865 36.11 42.34 0.03
CA ASP A 865 35.95 43.49 -0.86
C ASP A 865 34.93 43.25 -1.98
N GLY A 866 34.23 44.33 -2.32
CA GLY A 866 33.11 44.32 -3.24
C GLY A 866 33.52 44.27 -4.71
N LYS A 867 32.74 43.49 -5.48
CA LYS A 867 32.08 44.02 -6.66
C LYS A 867 30.74 43.32 -6.82
N GLU A 868 29.71 44.14 -6.63
CA GLU A 868 28.30 43.83 -6.73
C GLU A 868 27.95 43.41 -8.16
N MET A 869 27.14 42.36 -8.30
CA MET A 869 26.02 42.40 -9.23
C MET A 869 24.81 41.74 -8.54
N SER A 870 23.87 42.60 -8.22
CA SER A 870 22.53 42.28 -7.78
C SER A 870 21.71 41.65 -8.90
N SER A 871 20.84 40.71 -8.56
CA SER A 871 19.43 40.80 -8.96
C SER A 871 18.58 39.80 -8.19
N SER A 872 17.69 40.40 -7.41
CA SER A 872 16.59 39.79 -6.67
C SER A 872 15.44 39.40 -7.61
N MET A 873 14.86 38.23 -7.32
CA MET A 873 13.42 37.90 -7.33
C MET A 873 12.53 38.42 -8.47
N GLY A 874 11.98 37.46 -9.23
CA GLY A 874 10.73 37.60 -9.96
C GLY A 874 10.07 36.25 -10.15
N ALA A 875 8.90 36.06 -9.55
CA ALA A 875 8.05 34.88 -9.71
C ALA A 875 7.54 34.74 -11.16
N GLY A 876 7.42 33.51 -11.68
CA GLY A 876 6.78 33.26 -12.97
C GLY A 876 6.84 31.80 -13.45
N ASN A 877 5.67 31.16 -13.40
CA ASN A 877 5.12 29.95 -14.04
C ASN A 877 5.91 29.18 -15.15
N PRO A 878 5.62 27.88 -15.36
CA PRO A 878 6.31 26.97 -16.26
C PRO A 878 5.75 27.01 -17.68
N ASP A 879 6.63 26.83 -18.66
CA ASP A 879 6.53 25.91 -19.82
C ASP A 879 7.34 26.49 -21.00
N SER A 880 8.39 25.78 -21.43
CA SER A 880 8.94 25.82 -22.79
C SER A 880 10.15 24.89 -22.87
N GLY A 881 9.94 23.74 -23.51
CA GLY A 881 11.04 22.99 -24.10
C GLY A 881 11.54 23.69 -25.37
N ALA A 882 12.85 23.85 -25.47
CA ALA A 882 13.61 23.76 -26.72
C ALA A 882 15.11 23.81 -26.39
N MET A 883 15.82 22.71 -26.67
CA MET A 883 17.27 22.74 -26.82
C MET A 883 17.63 23.38 -28.17
N PRO A 884 18.74 24.12 -28.30
CA PRO A 884 19.37 24.37 -29.58
C PRO A 884 20.23 23.16 -29.99
N GLU A 885 19.95 22.63 -31.18
CA GLU A 885 20.85 21.77 -31.96
C GLU A 885 22.20 22.46 -32.20
N MET A 886 23.28 21.69 -32.14
CA MET A 886 24.55 22.00 -32.78
C MET A 886 25.02 20.78 -33.59
N ASP A 887 24.96 20.95 -34.91
CA ASP A 887 25.63 20.13 -35.92
C ASP A 887 27.14 20.17 -35.75
N ASP A 888 27.79 19.01 -35.62
CA ASP A 888 29.18 18.80 -36.02
C ASP A 888 29.26 17.54 -36.91
N PRO A 889 29.64 17.64 -38.21
CA PRO A 889 29.46 16.56 -39.18
C PRO A 889 30.48 15.41 -39.16
N ASN A 890 31.33 15.24 -38.13
CA ASN A 890 32.39 14.22 -38.24
C ASN A 890 32.85 13.55 -36.93
N SER A 891 31.98 12.79 -36.24
CA SER A 891 32.45 11.80 -35.24
C SER A 891 31.63 10.50 -35.18
N PRO A 892 32.25 9.31 -35.03
CA PRO A 892 31.57 8.01 -35.16
C PRO A 892 30.88 7.51 -33.87
N ARG A 893 29.77 6.79 -34.10
CA ARG A 893 28.80 6.13 -33.19
C ARG A 893 29.37 5.31 -32.00
N TRP A 894 28.92 5.66 -30.78
CA TRP A 894 28.56 4.97 -29.49
C TRP A 894 28.84 3.45 -29.22
N PRO A 895 28.75 2.87 -27.97
CA PRO A 895 28.53 3.41 -26.58
C PRO A 895 29.32 2.74 -25.38
N TYR A 896 29.09 3.23 -24.15
CA TYR A 896 29.36 2.71 -22.78
C TYR A 896 30.80 2.64 -22.20
N SER A 897 31.12 3.58 -21.29
CA SER A 897 31.83 3.30 -20.02
C SER A 897 31.76 4.51 -19.08
N TYR A 898 31.55 4.31 -17.78
CA TYR A 898 32.11 5.22 -16.77
C TYR A 898 32.66 4.41 -15.60
N ARG A 899 34.00 4.34 -15.55
CA ARG A 899 34.78 4.02 -14.37
C ARG A 899 35.79 5.16 -14.18
N ARG A 900 35.78 5.72 -12.96
CA ARG A 900 36.84 6.47 -12.26
C ARG A 900 37.35 7.81 -12.83
N ARG A 901 37.45 8.73 -11.85
CA ARG A 901 38.51 9.72 -11.51
C ARG A 901 37.98 11.17 -11.67
N LEU A 902 37.79 11.95 -10.61
CA LEU A 902 38.80 12.47 -9.68
C LEU A 902 38.24 12.67 -8.25
N TRP A 903 38.99 12.19 -7.26
CA TRP A 903 38.91 12.61 -5.87
C TRP A 903 39.62 13.97 -5.70
N GLN A 904 38.93 14.96 -5.14
CA GLN A 904 39.59 15.98 -4.33
C GLN A 904 39.53 15.52 -2.87
N PRO A 905 40.62 15.57 -2.09
CA PRO A 905 40.55 15.26 -0.66
C PRO A 905 39.68 16.31 0.02
N LEU A 906 38.55 15.86 0.57
CA LEU A 906 37.70 16.68 1.43
C LEU A 906 38.52 17.15 2.64
N PRO A 907 38.39 18.41 3.08
CA PRO A 907 39.02 18.86 4.31
C PRO A 907 38.51 18.01 5.49
N ALA A 908 39.42 17.72 6.42
CA ALA A 908 39.20 16.83 7.56
C ALA A 908 37.92 17.18 8.34
N PRO A 909 37.18 16.18 8.88
CA PRO A 909 36.01 16.43 9.70
C PRO A 909 36.41 17.32 10.89
N ARG A 910 35.66 18.41 11.09
CA ARG A 910 35.74 19.17 12.34
C ARG A 910 35.19 18.30 13.46
N LEU A 911 35.81 18.35 14.64
CA LEU A 911 35.22 17.73 15.84
C LEU A 911 33.82 18.32 16.06
N ALA A 912 32.83 17.45 16.26
CA ALA A 912 31.47 17.88 16.58
C ALA A 912 31.48 18.72 17.85
N THR A 913 30.80 19.85 17.80
CA THR A 913 30.63 20.72 18.98
C THR A 913 29.81 20.00 20.05
N GLU A 914 29.97 20.38 21.33
CA GLU A 914 29.16 19.81 22.42
C GLU A 914 27.64 19.98 22.19
N GLN A 915 27.24 21.06 21.52
CA GLN A 915 25.84 21.28 21.12
C GLN A 915 25.37 20.29 20.03
N GLU A 916 26.23 19.92 19.08
CA GLU A 916 25.91 18.90 18.07
C GLU A 916 25.85 17.50 18.69
N LYS A 917 26.74 17.17 19.62
CA LYS A 917 26.67 15.89 20.34
C LYS A 917 25.38 15.77 21.17
N ALA A 918 24.93 16.85 21.79
CA ALA A 918 23.66 16.89 22.50
C ALA A 918 22.46 16.67 21.55
N LEU A 919 22.44 17.32 20.38
CA LEU A 919 21.42 17.09 19.35
C LEU A 919 21.44 15.66 18.83
N ALA A 920 22.62 15.07 18.65
CA ALA A 920 22.73 13.68 18.23
C ALA A 920 22.18 12.70 19.27
N ALA A 921 22.43 12.94 20.56
CA ALA A 921 21.88 12.12 21.64
C ALA A 921 20.34 12.26 21.73
N GLU A 922 19.80 13.46 21.51
CA GLU A 922 18.35 13.71 21.43
C GLU A 922 17.73 12.98 20.23
N LYS A 923 18.38 13.04 19.07
CA LYS A 923 17.96 12.35 17.83
C LYS A 923 17.96 10.82 17.99
N GLU A 924 18.96 10.26 18.67
CA GLU A 924 19.04 8.82 18.96
C GLU A 924 17.93 8.37 19.90
N ARG A 925 17.59 9.18 20.92
CA ARG A 925 16.46 8.89 21.81
C ARG A 925 15.13 8.85 21.05
N LEU A 926 14.90 9.81 20.15
CA LEU A 926 13.71 9.83 19.30
C LEU A 926 13.65 8.59 18.39
N ALA A 927 14.80 8.15 17.87
CA ALA A 927 14.88 6.94 17.05
C ALA A 927 14.49 5.68 17.85
N GLN A 928 14.98 5.56 19.09
CA GLN A 928 14.64 4.45 19.98
C GLN A 928 13.16 4.44 20.36
N GLN A 929 12.57 5.62 20.62
CA GLN A 929 11.15 5.73 20.91
C GLN A 929 10.28 5.37 19.70
N LEU A 930 10.71 5.74 18.48
CA LEU A 930 10.03 5.34 17.25
C LEU A 930 10.09 3.83 17.02
N GLU A 931 11.24 3.20 17.27
CA GLU A 931 11.41 1.75 17.17
C GLU A 931 10.55 1.00 18.21
N GLN A 932 10.43 1.54 19.43
CA GLN A 932 9.50 1.02 20.44
C GLN A 932 8.04 1.15 19.99
N LEU A 933 7.67 2.27 19.35
CA LEU A 933 6.34 2.48 18.80
C LEU A 933 6.03 1.49 17.66
N GLU A 934 6.98 1.26 16.74
CA GLU A 934 6.83 0.28 15.66
C GLU A 934 6.66 -1.16 16.18
N ARG A 935 7.38 -1.53 17.25
CA ARG A 935 7.19 -2.81 17.94
C ARG A 935 5.81 -2.94 18.58
N GLN A 936 5.33 -1.88 19.25
CA GLN A 936 3.99 -1.85 19.84
C GLN A 936 2.90 -1.95 18.77
N MET A 937 3.11 -1.28 17.63
CA MET A 937 2.22 -1.38 16.47
C MET A 937 2.17 -2.81 15.92
N ARG A 938 3.32 -3.48 15.71
CA ARG A 938 3.34 -4.90 15.27
C ARG A 938 2.53 -5.81 16.18
N GLN A 939 2.77 -5.72 17.50
CA GLN A 939 2.07 -6.55 18.47
C GLN A 939 0.56 -6.28 18.49
N GLN A 940 0.14 -5.01 18.39
CA GLN A 940 -1.28 -4.67 18.33
C GLN A 940 -1.92 -5.09 17.00
N GLU A 941 -1.19 -5.04 15.90
CA GLU A 941 -1.67 -5.52 14.59
C GLU A 941 -2.01 -7.01 14.64
N GLU A 942 -1.09 -7.82 15.15
CA GLU A 942 -1.25 -9.27 15.30
C GLU A 942 -2.43 -9.61 16.21
N ASN A 943 -2.56 -8.92 17.35
CA ASN A 943 -3.67 -9.13 18.29
C ASN A 943 -5.03 -8.70 17.71
N MET A 944 -5.05 -7.71 16.82
CA MET A 944 -6.28 -7.18 16.21
C MET A 944 -6.66 -7.88 14.91
N ALA A 945 -5.74 -8.61 14.27
CA ALA A 945 -5.97 -9.25 12.98
C ALA A 945 -7.14 -10.26 13.02
N ALA A 946 -7.31 -10.97 14.15
CA ALA A 946 -8.37 -11.96 14.32
C ALA A 946 -9.76 -11.32 14.54
N ASN A 947 -9.82 -10.21 15.29
CA ASN A 947 -11.09 -9.70 15.82
C ASN A 947 -11.52 -8.36 15.19
N GLN A 948 -10.59 -7.59 14.62
CA GLN A 948 -10.82 -6.24 14.08
C GLN A 948 -10.03 -5.99 12.78
N PRO A 949 -10.37 -6.70 11.68
CA PRO A 949 -9.57 -6.73 10.45
C PRO A 949 -9.44 -5.34 9.77
N GLY A 950 -10.45 -4.48 9.93
CA GLY A 950 -10.44 -3.12 9.39
C GLY A 950 -9.38 -2.22 10.05
N ALA A 951 -9.32 -2.22 11.38
CA ALA A 951 -8.33 -1.45 12.13
C ALA A 951 -6.92 -2.07 12.02
N ALA A 952 -6.81 -3.39 12.05
CA ALA A 952 -5.55 -4.11 11.80
C ALA A 952 -4.96 -3.78 10.43
N SER A 953 -5.79 -3.76 9.37
CA SER A 953 -5.30 -3.44 8.02
C SER A 953 -4.74 -2.02 7.89
N LYS A 954 -5.39 -1.04 8.54
CA LYS A 954 -4.90 0.35 8.57
C LYS A 954 -3.63 0.49 9.40
N LEU A 955 -3.53 -0.23 10.52
CA LEU A 955 -2.35 -0.21 11.39
C LEU A 955 -1.15 -0.91 10.73
N ARG A 956 -1.37 -2.02 10.02
CA ARG A 956 -0.38 -2.70 9.18
C ARG A 956 0.14 -1.80 8.06
N LYS A 957 -0.75 -1.04 7.41
CA LYS A 957 -0.37 -0.08 6.39
C LYS A 957 0.51 1.04 6.97
N ALA A 958 0.12 1.62 8.10
CA ALA A 958 0.90 2.65 8.78
C ALA A 958 2.30 2.16 9.18
N LEU A 959 2.39 0.93 9.71
CA LEU A 959 3.66 0.27 10.04
C LEU A 959 4.51 0.02 8.78
N SER A 960 3.93 -0.57 7.74
CA SER A 960 4.64 -0.89 6.50
C SER A 960 5.21 0.36 5.83
N GLU A 961 4.48 1.48 5.84
CA GLU A 961 4.97 2.76 5.31
C GLU A 961 6.10 3.37 6.16
N ALA A 962 6.09 3.18 7.49
CA ALA A 962 7.17 3.62 8.37
C ALA A 962 8.46 2.77 8.17
N GLU A 963 8.30 1.45 8.05
CA GLU A 963 9.40 0.51 7.79
C GLU A 963 10.00 0.71 6.40
N GLN A 964 9.17 0.85 5.35
CA GLN A 964 9.63 1.08 3.99
C GLN A 964 10.43 2.38 3.85
N LYS A 965 10.10 3.39 4.67
CA LYS A 965 10.84 4.66 4.73
C LYS A 965 12.04 4.59 5.68
N GLU A 966 12.25 3.47 6.36
CA GLU A 966 13.35 3.22 7.29
C GLU A 966 13.49 4.34 8.34
N LEU A 967 12.37 4.85 8.86
CA LEU A 967 12.35 6.10 9.63
C LEU A 967 13.27 6.04 10.87
N ALA A 968 13.25 4.94 11.63
CA ALA A 968 14.12 4.74 12.79
C ALA A 968 15.60 4.67 12.40
N LEU A 969 15.94 3.91 11.35
CA LEU A 969 17.30 3.77 10.85
C LEU A 969 17.86 5.10 10.31
N ARG A 970 17.04 5.86 9.58
CA ARG A 970 17.43 7.20 9.11
C ARG A 970 17.68 8.17 10.27
N MET A 971 16.89 8.09 11.34
CA MET A 971 17.12 8.88 12.56
C MET A 971 18.41 8.51 13.28
N GLN A 972 18.72 7.21 13.40
CA GLN A 972 19.98 6.73 13.98
C GLN A 972 21.18 7.18 13.14
N LYS A 973 21.09 7.06 11.81
CA LYS A 973 22.15 7.50 10.89
C LYS A 973 22.35 9.00 10.93
N ASP A 974 21.28 9.79 11.00
CA ASP A 974 21.38 11.24 11.17
C ASP A 974 22.05 11.61 12.49
N ALA A 975 21.72 10.91 13.58
CA ALA A 975 22.38 11.10 14.88
C ALA A 975 23.89 10.82 14.79
N GLU A 976 24.29 9.72 14.13
CA GLU A 976 25.70 9.38 13.93
C GLU A 976 26.44 10.43 13.11
N TRP A 977 25.82 10.93 12.03
CA TRP A 977 26.41 11.97 11.18
C TRP A 977 26.58 13.29 11.91
N ILE A 978 25.65 13.63 12.80
CA ILE A 978 25.76 14.80 13.67
C ILE A 978 26.94 14.61 14.66
N ARG A 979 27.13 13.42 15.26
CA ARG A 979 28.30 13.13 16.14
C ARG A 979 29.63 13.21 15.41
N GLN A 980 29.65 12.85 14.12
CA GLN A 980 30.84 12.89 13.28
C GLN A 980 31.13 14.28 12.69
N GLY A 981 30.33 15.30 13.02
CA GLY A 981 30.53 16.69 12.56
C GLY A 981 30.00 16.97 11.14
N TYR A 982 29.23 16.05 10.57
CA TYR A 982 28.60 16.17 9.24
C TYR A 982 27.15 16.70 9.30
N GLY A 983 26.69 17.18 10.45
CA GLY A 983 25.29 17.59 10.67
C GLY A 983 24.76 18.68 9.73
N ASN A 984 25.63 19.49 9.11
CA ASN A 984 25.24 20.53 8.14
C ASN A 984 25.03 20.01 6.71
N ARG A 985 25.45 18.78 6.38
CA ARG A 985 25.42 18.24 5.01
C ARG A 985 24.18 17.40 4.71
N ASN A 986 23.33 17.13 5.71
CA ASN A 986 22.21 16.19 5.61
C ASN A 986 20.86 16.78 6.06
N LEU A 987 20.67 18.08 5.83
CA LEU A 987 19.43 18.77 6.20
C LEU A 987 18.20 18.28 5.40
N GLU A 988 18.39 17.71 4.21
CA GLU A 988 17.31 17.13 3.41
C GLU A 988 16.78 15.82 3.98
N MET A 989 17.65 15.01 4.60
CA MET A 989 17.23 13.78 5.30
C MET A 989 16.34 14.14 6.50
N GLU A 990 16.70 15.19 7.24
CA GLU A 990 15.91 15.71 8.37
C GLU A 990 14.46 16.03 7.97
N ASP A 991 14.26 16.65 6.82
CA ASP A 991 12.93 17.00 6.30
C ASP A 991 12.14 15.76 5.89
N SER A 992 12.80 14.77 5.28
CA SER A 992 12.17 13.49 4.92
C SER A 992 11.71 12.69 6.13
N VAL A 993 12.51 12.69 7.20
CA VAL A 993 12.19 11.97 8.44
C VAL A 993 11.08 12.70 9.21
N THR A 994 11.12 14.04 9.26
CA THR A 994 10.05 14.85 9.88
C THR A 994 8.70 14.60 9.21
N ALA A 995 8.66 14.62 7.87
CA ALA A 995 7.45 14.30 7.12
C ALA A 995 6.96 12.86 7.34
N GLY A 996 7.89 11.91 7.50
CA GLY A 996 7.58 10.50 7.79
C GLY A 996 6.91 10.30 9.15
N VAL A 997 7.45 10.91 10.21
CA VAL A 997 6.89 10.80 11.57
C VAL A 997 5.55 11.54 11.68
N GLU A 998 5.40 12.69 11.01
CA GLU A 998 4.10 13.39 10.92
C GLU A 998 3.04 12.59 10.15
N GLN A 999 3.44 11.78 9.17
CA GLN A 999 2.53 10.89 8.47
C GLN A 999 2.10 9.73 9.38
N LEU A 1000 3.05 9.07 10.05
CA LEU A 1000 2.76 7.98 11.00
C LEU A 1000 1.78 8.42 12.10
N SER A 1001 1.95 9.63 12.62
CA SER A 1001 1.05 10.24 13.61
C SER A 1001 -0.38 10.45 13.09
N ARG A 1002 -0.52 10.83 11.81
CA ARG A 1002 -1.84 10.97 11.16
C ARG A 1002 -2.48 9.60 10.93
N ASP A 1003 -1.73 8.64 10.42
CA ASP A 1003 -2.25 7.30 10.14
C ASP A 1003 -2.72 6.60 11.43
N LEU A 1004 -2.00 6.77 12.55
CA LEU A 1004 -2.41 6.28 13.87
C LEU A 1004 -3.62 7.02 14.47
N ARG A 1005 -3.88 8.25 14.05
CA ARG A 1005 -5.11 8.98 14.42
C ARG A 1005 -6.30 8.49 13.61
N ASP A 1006 -6.08 8.17 12.34
CA ASP A 1006 -7.10 7.64 11.46
C ASP A 1006 -7.51 6.20 11.86
N THR A 1007 -6.57 5.40 12.39
CA THR A 1007 -6.87 4.10 13.01
C THR A 1007 -7.68 4.27 14.30
N GLU A 1008 -7.30 5.19 15.18
CA GLU A 1008 -8.02 5.52 16.42
C GLU A 1008 -9.48 5.95 16.14
N GLN A 1009 -9.68 6.82 15.13
CA GLN A 1009 -11.02 7.27 14.72
C GLN A 1009 -11.85 6.15 14.10
N ALA A 1010 -11.22 5.24 13.36
CA ALA A 1010 -11.89 4.07 12.80
C ALA A 1010 -12.37 3.08 13.88
N LEU A 1011 -11.71 3.04 15.04
CA LEU A 1011 -12.08 2.22 16.18
C LEU A 1011 -13.19 2.86 17.03
N ASN A 1012 -13.03 4.15 17.36
CA ASN A 1012 -13.95 4.86 18.23
C ASN A 1012 -15.31 5.15 17.58
N SER A 1013 -15.39 5.16 16.26
CA SER A 1013 -16.66 5.40 15.55
C SER A 1013 -17.64 4.24 15.65
N GLY A 1014 -17.27 3.08 16.24
CA GLY A 1014 -18.14 1.92 16.40
C GLY A 1014 -18.76 1.43 15.07
N ALA A 1015 -18.25 1.92 13.96
CA ALA A 1015 -18.88 1.87 12.66
C ALA A 1015 -17.92 1.15 11.72
N ALA A 1016 -18.21 -0.14 11.55
CA ALA A 1016 -18.54 -0.61 10.22
C ALA A 1016 -17.54 -0.24 9.11
N ASN A 1017 -16.24 -0.46 9.33
CA ASN A 1017 -15.22 -0.38 8.28
C ASN A 1017 -14.29 -1.60 8.32
N GLY A 1018 -14.88 -2.78 8.40
CA GLY A 1018 -14.35 -4.01 7.81
C GLY A 1018 -14.98 -4.22 6.42
N PRO A 1019 -14.41 -5.07 5.54
CA PRO A 1019 -14.82 -5.19 4.14
C PRO A 1019 -16.23 -5.76 3.87
N ASN A 1020 -17.13 -5.83 4.86
CA ASN A 1020 -18.47 -6.43 4.74
C ASN A 1020 -19.65 -5.56 5.19
N THR A 1021 -19.46 -4.27 5.49
CA THR A 1021 -20.52 -3.42 6.05
C THR A 1021 -21.56 -2.94 5.06
N GLN A 1022 -21.25 -2.98 3.76
CA GLN A 1022 -22.26 -2.85 2.71
C GLN A 1022 -23.25 -4.01 2.71
N THR A 1023 -22.81 -5.22 3.06
CA THR A 1023 -23.65 -6.43 3.01
C THR A 1023 -24.69 -6.41 4.13
N ASP A 1024 -24.27 -6.13 5.37
CA ASP A 1024 -25.19 -6.12 6.53
C ASP A 1024 -26.25 -5.00 6.41
N LYS A 1025 -25.84 -3.82 5.93
CA LYS A 1025 -26.77 -2.71 5.67
C LYS A 1025 -27.66 -2.96 4.45
N ALA A 1026 -27.16 -3.64 3.42
CA ALA A 1026 -27.99 -4.07 2.29
C ALA A 1026 -29.02 -5.14 2.69
N VAL A 1027 -28.68 -6.04 3.63
CA VAL A 1027 -29.61 -7.02 4.21
C VAL A 1027 -30.69 -6.33 5.05
N GLN A 1028 -30.31 -5.36 5.88
CA GLN A 1028 -31.28 -4.55 6.64
C GLN A 1028 -32.21 -3.78 5.70
N ALA A 1029 -31.67 -3.04 4.74
CA ALA A 1029 -32.45 -2.30 3.76
C ALA A 1029 -33.35 -3.22 2.91
N LEU A 1030 -32.89 -4.42 2.55
CA LEU A 1030 -33.68 -5.43 1.83
C LEU A 1030 -34.89 -5.87 2.65
N SER A 1031 -34.72 -6.12 3.95
CA SER A 1031 -35.83 -6.53 4.83
C SER A 1031 -36.90 -5.44 4.94
N GLN A 1032 -36.50 -4.18 5.01
CA GLN A 1032 -37.41 -3.05 5.17
C GLN A 1032 -38.14 -2.70 3.87
N VAL A 1033 -37.43 -2.77 2.74
CA VAL A 1033 -38.02 -2.64 1.40
C VAL A 1033 -39.04 -3.75 1.14
N ARG A 1034 -38.74 -5.00 1.51
CA ARG A 1034 -39.68 -6.13 1.39
C ARG A 1034 -40.92 -5.94 2.25
N ASN A 1035 -40.75 -5.59 3.52
CA ASN A 1035 -41.86 -5.36 4.44
C ASN A 1035 -42.78 -4.22 3.95
N LEU A 1036 -42.20 -3.12 3.46
CA LEU A 1036 -42.96 -1.99 2.93
C LEU A 1036 -43.68 -2.33 1.63
N ARG A 1037 -43.04 -3.10 0.74
CA ARG A 1037 -43.64 -3.59 -0.49
C ARG A 1037 -44.88 -4.43 -0.20
N GLU A 1038 -44.73 -5.44 0.66
CA GLU A 1038 -45.83 -6.35 1.01
C GLU A 1038 -46.99 -5.60 1.69
N ALA A 1039 -46.69 -4.57 2.49
CA ALA A 1039 -47.72 -3.77 3.13
C ALA A 1039 -48.51 -2.91 2.11
N LEU A 1040 -47.85 -2.36 1.10
CA LEU A 1040 -48.48 -1.59 0.02
C LEU A 1040 -49.25 -2.47 -0.98
N GLU A 1041 -48.78 -3.68 -1.26
CA GLU A 1041 -49.49 -4.66 -2.10
C GLU A 1041 -50.82 -5.10 -1.46
N ARG A 1042 -50.83 -5.38 -0.16
CA ARG A 1042 -52.05 -5.73 0.58
C ARG A 1042 -53.08 -4.59 0.64
N GLU A 1043 -52.62 -3.35 0.52
CA GLU A 1043 -53.48 -2.17 0.48
C GLU A 1043 -54.08 -1.95 -0.93
N GLN A 1044 -53.34 -2.29 -1.99
CA GLN A 1044 -53.86 -2.32 -3.36
C GLN A 1044 -54.90 -3.42 -3.59
N GLU A 1045 -54.68 -4.61 -3.04
CA GLU A 1045 -55.65 -5.71 -3.13
C GLU A 1045 -56.98 -5.39 -2.41
N ARG A 1046 -56.96 -4.48 -1.42
CA ARG A 1046 -58.17 -3.99 -0.76
C ARG A 1046 -58.96 -2.99 -1.60
N ASP A 1047 -58.30 -2.23 -2.48
CA ASP A 1047 -58.93 -1.18 -3.30
C ASP A 1047 -59.48 -1.71 -4.63
N GLU A 1048 -59.00 -2.86 -5.12
CA GLU A 1048 -59.53 -3.52 -6.34
C GLU A 1048 -60.74 -4.46 -6.07
N GLY A 1049 -61.19 -4.59 -4.83
CA GLY A 1049 -62.25 -5.51 -4.38
C GLY A 1049 -63.61 -4.89 -4.01
N GLN A 1050 -64.40 -4.48 -5.02
CA GLN A 1050 -65.88 -4.35 -5.07
C GLN A 1050 -66.66 -3.24 -4.29
N PRO A 1051 -67.80 -2.78 -4.85
CA PRO A 1051 -68.58 -1.64 -4.35
C PRO A 1051 -69.61 -2.03 -3.26
N ALA A 1052 -69.75 -1.15 -2.26
CA ALA A 1052 -70.88 -0.90 -1.36
C ALA A 1052 -71.84 -2.06 -0.98
N ARG A 1053 -71.75 -2.56 0.28
CA ARG A 1053 -72.89 -2.72 1.22
C ARG A 1053 -72.46 -3.29 2.60
N GLY A 1054 -72.85 -2.58 3.67
CA GLY A 1054 -73.48 -3.17 4.88
C GLY A 1054 -72.63 -3.80 6.00
N LEU A 1055 -72.50 -3.05 7.11
CA LEU A 1055 -72.56 -3.44 8.54
C LEU A 1055 -71.87 -4.73 9.06
N GLY A 1056 -70.91 -4.54 9.98
CA GLY A 1056 -70.88 -5.26 11.28
C GLY A 1056 -69.67 -6.15 11.62
N ALA A 1057 -68.92 -5.72 12.65
CA ALA A 1057 -68.16 -6.49 13.65
C ALA A 1057 -66.72 -7.01 13.36
N SER A 1058 -65.77 -6.28 13.95
CA SER A 1058 -64.54 -6.65 14.70
C SER A 1058 -63.76 -7.95 14.40
N ARG A 1059 -62.47 -7.84 14.01
CA ARG A 1059 -61.32 -8.24 14.86
C ARG A 1059 -59.95 -7.89 14.23
N ASP A 1060 -59.02 -7.59 15.13
CA ASP A 1060 -57.55 -7.59 15.02
C ASP A 1060 -56.85 -6.47 14.23
N GLY A 1061 -56.55 -5.41 14.99
CA GLY A 1061 -55.69 -4.31 14.59
C GLY A 1061 -54.25 -4.75 14.35
N ARG A 1062 -53.84 -4.65 13.09
CA ARG A 1062 -52.46 -4.33 12.70
C ARG A 1062 -52.53 -3.11 11.78
N PRO A 1063 -51.62 -2.13 11.91
CA PRO A 1063 -51.83 -0.82 11.32
C PRO A 1063 -51.81 -0.86 9.78
N ALA A 1064 -52.65 -0.03 9.16
CA ALA A 1064 -52.47 0.44 7.78
C ALA A 1064 -51.08 1.07 7.64
N VAL A 1065 -50.46 1.02 6.46
CA VAL A 1065 -49.09 1.50 6.23
C VAL A 1065 -48.92 2.87 6.87
N GLY A 1066 -48.16 2.90 7.97
CA GLY A 1066 -47.99 4.11 8.74
C GLY A 1066 -47.09 5.07 7.97
N ARG A 1067 -47.34 6.37 8.06
CA ARG A 1067 -46.33 7.38 7.66
C ARG A 1067 -44.97 7.13 8.33
N GLN A 1068 -44.97 6.40 9.44
CA GLN A 1068 -43.77 5.96 10.15
C GLN A 1068 -42.99 4.89 9.37
N ASP A 1069 -43.66 3.87 8.81
CA ASP A 1069 -43.02 2.80 8.03
C ASP A 1069 -42.37 3.33 6.74
N VAL A 1070 -43.05 4.25 6.06
CA VAL A 1070 -42.51 4.93 4.86
C VAL A 1070 -41.31 5.82 5.23
N ARG A 1071 -41.33 6.45 6.41
CA ARG A 1071 -40.25 7.32 6.87
C ARG A 1071 -39.02 6.54 7.31
N GLU A 1072 -39.20 5.43 7.99
CA GLU A 1072 -38.11 4.51 8.35
C GLU A 1072 -37.42 3.94 7.10
N ALA A 1073 -38.20 3.53 6.09
CA ALA A 1073 -37.64 3.10 4.81
C ALA A 1073 -36.89 4.22 4.06
N ILE A 1074 -37.36 5.46 4.12
CA ILE A 1074 -36.66 6.62 3.56
C ILE A 1074 -35.32 6.86 4.27
N ASP A 1075 -35.32 6.80 5.60
CA ASP A 1075 -34.13 7.09 6.41
C ASP A 1075 -33.06 6.01 6.20
N GLU A 1076 -33.44 4.74 6.15
CA GLU A 1076 -32.51 3.64 5.85
C GLU A 1076 -31.95 3.69 4.42
N LEU A 1077 -32.80 3.91 3.42
CA LEU A 1077 -32.36 4.01 2.03
C LEU A 1077 -31.49 5.25 1.77
N SER A 1078 -31.75 6.35 2.49
CA SER A 1078 -30.91 7.54 2.46
C SER A 1078 -29.55 7.30 3.14
N GLY A 1079 -29.52 6.52 4.22
CA GLY A 1079 -28.29 6.06 4.86
C GLY A 1079 -27.46 5.17 3.94
N LEU A 1080 -28.08 4.16 3.32
CA LEU A 1080 -27.44 3.27 2.36
C LEU A 1080 -26.87 4.05 1.16
N ARG A 1081 -27.61 5.06 0.67
CA ARG A 1081 -27.18 5.97 -0.40
C ARG A 1081 -25.92 6.77 -0.03
N GLY A 1082 -25.81 7.23 1.22
CA GLY A 1082 -24.71 8.09 1.68
C GLY A 1082 -23.36 7.39 1.72
N GLU A 1083 -23.34 6.06 1.84
CA GLU A 1083 -22.12 5.24 1.96
C GLU A 1083 -21.71 4.54 0.64
N LEU A 1084 -22.55 4.63 -0.40
CA LEU A 1084 -22.25 4.11 -1.72
C LEU A 1084 -21.23 5.00 -2.46
N SER A 1085 -20.12 4.39 -2.94
CA SER A 1085 -19.17 5.08 -3.80
C SER A 1085 -19.87 5.55 -5.09
N PRO A 1086 -19.60 6.77 -5.62
CA PRO A 1086 -20.19 7.28 -6.86
C PRO A 1086 -19.96 6.41 -8.11
N GLN A 1087 -19.13 5.36 -8.00
CA GLN A 1087 -18.84 4.39 -9.06
C GLN A 1087 -19.96 3.33 -9.23
N ASP A 1088 -20.80 3.11 -8.21
CA ASP A 1088 -21.92 2.15 -8.25
C ASP A 1088 -23.21 2.79 -8.82
N ARG A 1089 -23.19 3.14 -10.11
CA ARG A 1089 -24.28 3.92 -10.75
C ARG A 1089 -25.65 3.23 -10.77
N GLU A 1090 -25.72 1.91 -10.86
CA GLU A 1090 -26.99 1.16 -10.97
C GLU A 1090 -27.78 1.10 -9.66
N LEU A 1091 -27.15 0.66 -8.56
CA LEU A 1091 -27.80 0.61 -7.24
C LEU A 1091 -28.12 2.03 -6.74
N PHE A 1092 -27.21 2.97 -6.94
CA PHE A 1092 -27.44 4.38 -6.60
C PHE A 1092 -28.60 4.99 -7.40
N GLY A 1093 -28.74 4.65 -8.69
CA GLY A 1093 -29.87 5.07 -9.52
C GLY A 1093 -31.20 4.49 -9.04
N THR A 1094 -31.21 3.21 -8.70
CA THR A 1094 -32.41 2.48 -8.23
C THR A 1094 -32.87 2.98 -6.86
N ILE A 1095 -31.94 3.24 -5.93
CA ILE A 1095 -32.24 3.85 -4.63
C ILE A 1095 -32.82 5.26 -4.80
N ASN A 1096 -32.24 6.11 -5.66
CA ASN A 1096 -32.77 7.46 -5.90
C ASN A 1096 -34.16 7.46 -6.53
N GLY A 1097 -34.41 6.54 -7.48
CA GLY A 1097 -35.73 6.37 -8.06
C GLY A 1097 -36.76 6.01 -6.99
N THR A 1098 -36.44 5.02 -6.16
CA THR A 1098 -37.32 4.52 -5.09
C THR A 1098 -37.55 5.58 -4.00
N LEU A 1099 -36.51 6.28 -3.55
CA LEU A 1099 -36.63 7.41 -2.63
C LEU A 1099 -37.56 8.49 -3.19
N GLY A 1100 -37.49 8.78 -4.49
CA GLY A 1100 -38.38 9.73 -5.16
C GLY A 1100 -39.86 9.34 -5.01
N PHE A 1101 -40.20 8.07 -5.21
CA PHE A 1101 -41.57 7.57 -5.03
C PHE A 1101 -41.99 7.57 -3.54
N LEU A 1102 -41.10 7.16 -2.63
CA LEU A 1102 -41.39 7.15 -1.19
C LEU A 1102 -41.58 8.56 -0.62
N TYR A 1103 -40.79 9.55 -1.06
CA TYR A 1103 -41.00 10.95 -0.68
C TYR A 1103 -42.34 11.49 -1.17
N ASN A 1104 -42.77 11.12 -2.38
CA ASN A 1104 -44.09 11.48 -2.89
C ASN A 1104 -45.21 10.81 -2.08
N LEU A 1105 -45.02 9.54 -1.71
CA LEU A 1105 -45.96 8.77 -0.90
C LEU A 1105 -46.10 9.34 0.52
N SER A 1106 -45.00 9.78 1.14
CA SER A 1106 -45.01 10.43 2.47
C SER A 1106 -45.73 11.78 2.50
N ARG A 1107 -45.78 12.49 1.35
CA ARG A 1107 -46.44 13.80 1.22
C ARG A 1107 -47.90 13.72 0.77
N ALA A 1108 -48.33 12.60 0.20
CA ALA A 1108 -49.70 12.42 -0.25
C ALA A 1108 -50.67 12.40 0.96
N ASP A 1109 -51.85 13.00 0.77
CA ASP A 1109 -52.91 13.02 1.79
C ASP A 1109 -53.72 11.72 1.72
N GLN A 1110 -54.11 11.16 2.87
CA GLN A 1110 -54.63 9.78 3.01
C GLN A 1110 -55.93 9.51 2.23
N SER A 1111 -56.59 10.56 1.70
CA SER A 1111 -57.82 10.49 0.91
C SER A 1111 -57.60 10.60 -0.61
N LEU A 1112 -56.36 10.79 -1.07
CA LEU A 1112 -55.99 10.95 -2.48
C LEU A 1112 -54.69 10.19 -2.81
N LEU A 1113 -54.54 8.97 -2.29
CA LEU A 1113 -53.59 8.02 -2.84
C LEU A 1113 -54.08 7.61 -4.23
N ASP A 1114 -53.66 8.35 -5.25
CA ASP A 1114 -53.92 7.98 -6.64
C ASP A 1114 -53.37 6.55 -6.86
N GLY A 1115 -54.23 5.60 -7.24
CA GLY A 1115 -53.85 4.18 -7.40
C GLY A 1115 -52.73 3.95 -8.43
N ARG A 1116 -52.32 4.98 -9.18
CA ARG A 1116 -51.09 4.99 -9.98
C ARG A 1116 -49.82 5.22 -9.15
N ILE A 1117 -49.85 6.14 -8.18
CA ILE A 1117 -48.70 6.47 -7.32
C ILE A 1117 -48.31 5.26 -6.47
N GLY A 1118 -49.28 4.52 -5.94
CA GLY A 1118 -49.02 3.27 -5.23
C GLY A 1118 -48.41 2.18 -6.12
N ARG A 1119 -48.87 2.03 -7.37
CA ARG A 1119 -48.35 1.01 -8.31
C ARG A 1119 -46.93 1.30 -8.74
N ASP A 1120 -46.62 2.57 -9.01
CA ASP A 1120 -45.26 2.98 -9.36
C ASP A 1120 -44.30 2.84 -8.17
N ALA A 1121 -44.78 3.09 -6.94
CA ALA A 1121 -44.01 2.87 -5.72
C ALA A 1121 -43.69 1.37 -5.50
N VAL A 1122 -44.69 0.49 -5.61
CA VAL A 1122 -44.49 -0.98 -5.51
C VAL A 1122 -43.50 -1.48 -6.58
N ALA A 1123 -43.68 -1.09 -7.84
CA ALA A 1123 -42.79 -1.49 -8.93
C ALA A 1123 -41.35 -0.93 -8.79
N SER A 1124 -41.17 0.18 -8.05
CA SER A 1124 -39.84 0.70 -7.72
C SER A 1124 -39.19 -0.06 -6.56
N LEU A 1125 -39.97 -0.43 -5.54
CA LEU A 1125 -39.53 -1.25 -4.41
C LEU A 1125 -39.13 -2.66 -4.85
N GLU A 1126 -39.84 -3.28 -5.79
CA GLU A 1126 -39.48 -4.59 -6.37
C GLU A 1126 -38.13 -4.58 -7.07
N ARG A 1127 -37.87 -3.54 -7.88
CA ARG A 1127 -36.60 -3.39 -8.57
C ARG A 1127 -35.45 -3.20 -7.59
N LEU A 1128 -35.68 -2.43 -6.52
CA LEU A 1128 -34.71 -2.24 -5.46
C LEU A 1128 -34.47 -3.52 -4.66
N GLU A 1129 -35.53 -4.28 -4.35
CA GLU A 1129 -35.46 -5.56 -3.67
C GLU A 1129 -34.63 -6.58 -4.48
N ALA A 1130 -34.90 -6.70 -5.77
CA ALA A 1130 -34.16 -7.61 -6.65
C ALA A 1130 -32.66 -7.28 -6.74
N GLU A 1131 -32.33 -5.99 -6.81
CA GLU A 1131 -30.95 -5.53 -6.90
C GLU A 1131 -30.20 -5.69 -5.57
N LEU A 1132 -30.84 -5.38 -4.44
CA LEU A 1132 -30.28 -5.61 -3.10
C LEU A 1132 -30.07 -7.11 -2.85
N ASN A 1133 -31.05 -7.95 -3.18
CA ASN A 1133 -30.97 -9.39 -3.00
C ASN A 1133 -29.82 -10.00 -3.83
N ARG A 1134 -29.68 -9.59 -5.11
CA ARG A 1134 -28.58 -10.02 -5.99
C ARG A 1134 -27.20 -9.73 -5.41
N ARG A 1135 -27.03 -8.56 -4.76
CA ARG A 1135 -25.76 -8.16 -4.14
C ARG A 1135 -25.45 -8.94 -2.87
N VAL A 1136 -26.46 -9.15 -2.02
CA VAL A 1136 -26.34 -10.01 -0.84
C VAL A 1136 -25.91 -11.43 -1.24
N THR A 1137 -26.47 -11.99 -2.31
CA THR A 1137 -26.08 -13.33 -2.81
C THR A 1137 -24.67 -13.34 -3.41
N GLN A 1138 -24.28 -12.32 -4.18
CA GLN A 1138 -22.95 -12.27 -4.81
C GLN A 1138 -21.79 -12.15 -3.81
N GLN A 1139 -22.00 -11.48 -2.67
CA GLN A 1139 -20.96 -11.35 -1.64
C GLN A 1139 -20.85 -12.59 -0.74
N GLN A 1140 -21.96 -13.30 -0.46
CA GLN A 1140 -21.91 -14.61 0.22
C GLN A 1140 -21.06 -15.64 -0.57
N ILE A 1141 -21.10 -15.58 -1.90
CA ILE A 1141 -20.28 -16.44 -2.78
C ILE A 1141 -18.78 -16.10 -2.72
N ARG A 1142 -18.41 -14.86 -2.35
CA ARG A 1142 -16.99 -14.46 -2.20
C ARG A 1142 -16.39 -14.83 -0.83
N GLY A 1143 -17.21 -15.00 0.21
CA GLY A 1143 -16.77 -15.46 1.54
C GLY A 1143 -16.55 -16.98 1.63
N ALA A 1144 -17.13 -17.76 0.72
CA ALA A 1144 -16.95 -19.21 0.64
C ALA A 1144 -15.88 -19.58 -0.41
N ARG A 1145 -14.62 -19.28 -0.12
CA ARG A 1145 -13.46 -19.99 -0.72
C ARG A 1145 -12.69 -20.72 0.38
N SER A 1146 -13.35 -21.69 0.99
CA SER A 1146 -12.71 -22.90 1.52
C SER A 1146 -13.47 -24.09 0.93
N GLY A 1147 -12.73 -25.12 0.52
CA GLY A 1147 -13.19 -26.14 -0.42
C GLY A 1147 -14.52 -26.80 -0.06
N SER A 1148 -15.46 -26.75 -1.00
CA SER A 1148 -16.50 -27.76 -1.15
C SER A 1148 -16.66 -28.07 -2.63
N VAL A 1149 -16.82 -29.37 -2.92
CA VAL A 1149 -16.79 -29.95 -4.26
C VAL A 1149 -18.01 -29.47 -5.04
N GLU A 1150 -17.77 -28.74 -6.13
CA GLU A 1150 -18.82 -28.37 -7.08
C GLU A 1150 -19.23 -29.62 -7.87
N SER A 1151 -20.53 -29.94 -7.88
CA SER A 1151 -21.03 -31.12 -8.59
C SER A 1151 -20.86 -30.92 -10.10
N ALA A 1152 -20.37 -31.95 -10.80
CA ALA A 1152 -20.20 -31.92 -12.24
C ALA A 1152 -21.50 -31.47 -12.96
N PRO A 1153 -21.42 -30.59 -13.99
CA PRO A 1153 -22.56 -30.20 -14.80
C PRO A 1153 -23.31 -31.43 -15.33
N GLU A 1154 -24.65 -31.40 -15.39
CA GLU A 1154 -25.48 -32.58 -15.70
C GLU A 1154 -25.00 -33.39 -16.92
N LYS A 1155 -24.47 -32.72 -17.94
CA LYS A 1155 -23.96 -33.37 -19.16
C LYS A 1155 -22.70 -34.25 -18.98
N TYR A 1156 -22.01 -34.17 -17.85
CA TYR A 1156 -20.79 -34.92 -17.56
C TYR A 1156 -20.91 -35.86 -16.36
N ARG A 1157 -22.08 -35.93 -15.73
CA ARG A 1157 -22.29 -36.71 -14.50
C ARG A 1157 -22.04 -38.20 -14.71
N ASP A 1158 -22.45 -38.73 -15.85
CA ASP A 1158 -22.27 -40.15 -16.19
C ASP A 1158 -20.82 -40.51 -16.54
N ALA A 1159 -20.10 -39.61 -17.22
CA ALA A 1159 -18.69 -39.81 -17.55
C ALA A 1159 -17.81 -39.78 -16.28
N VAL A 1160 -18.13 -38.89 -15.34
CA VAL A 1160 -17.45 -38.81 -14.03
C VAL A 1160 -17.79 -40.03 -13.17
N ALA A 1161 -19.04 -40.49 -13.18
CA ALA A 1161 -19.44 -41.72 -12.49
C ALA A 1161 -18.73 -42.96 -13.07
N GLU A 1162 -18.54 -43.03 -14.40
CA GLU A 1162 -17.80 -44.12 -15.04
C GLU A 1162 -16.30 -44.07 -14.71
N TYR A 1163 -15.71 -42.87 -14.64
CA TYR A 1163 -14.33 -42.66 -14.22
C TYR A 1163 -14.08 -43.18 -12.79
N PHE A 1164 -14.94 -42.81 -11.83
CA PHE A 1164 -14.80 -43.29 -10.44
C PHE A 1164 -15.16 -44.77 -10.26
N ARG A 1165 -16.03 -45.34 -11.11
CA ARG A 1165 -16.36 -46.77 -11.10
C ARG A 1165 -15.22 -47.64 -11.67
N LYS A 1166 -14.42 -47.12 -12.62
CA LYS A 1166 -13.19 -47.78 -13.10
C LYS A 1166 -12.01 -47.65 -12.13
N LEU A 1167 -12.03 -46.65 -11.25
CA LEU A 1167 -11.01 -46.47 -10.22
C LEU A 1167 -11.24 -47.35 -8.98
N SER A 1168 -12.44 -47.92 -8.83
CA SER A 1168 -12.83 -48.79 -7.70
C SER A 1168 -12.93 -50.28 -8.05
N GLN A 1169 -12.55 -50.65 -9.27
CA GLN A 1169 -12.25 -52.04 -9.69
C GLN A 1169 -10.73 -52.16 -9.86
#